data_AF-A0A957SHZ7-F1
#
_entry.id   AF-A0A957SHZ7-F1
#
_cell.length_a   1.000
_cell.length_b   1.000
_cell.length_c   1.000
_cell.angle_alpha   90.00
_cell.angle_beta   90.00
_cell.angle_gamma   90.00
#
_symmetry.space_group_name_H-M   'P 1'
#
loop_
_entity.id
_entity.type
_entity.pdbx_description
1 polymer ?
#
loop_
_entity_poly.entity_id
_entity_poly.type
_entity_poly.pdbx_seq_one_letter_code
_entity_poly.pdbx_strand_id
1 'polypeptide(L)'
;VGAGVQNVPADGIYMIDYDGSVGGAYVGGFTLNGVTPAAGNLGAIDTGVVQRETINTAVTAARPFALSTTSEDSFDVDAFNKTGKIGFGDVEIGVDETSLWVVNLNQKSLIHIDVSNPAGLPTSGAINGNLLAHYAIDFSSLPTCTGEYRPWGLNFHAGFGYVGVVCDAASGSHNNLHAHVLRFDPETVTGFTSVVDINLDPATYVREAAQYEPAFATCALGTQQGWNRWANSWADLGVTGNTNPTFGGEAACPQPILSGIAFAENGDMILGFMDRTSLQLDRANLAADTAQGTGTFFSVDSGGDTIHVCNTTGGFVVEGAAGCVIDNDTKLTGDTPTTRFSVTDGPNGQGEFYYNDYSSQYDSLGGARHVENNLGSVTVLPGSNQVLVTGYDVIIGDFNQGFHWYETRTGTNPGARVSQYQLSVEGANDVNTKGMGLGDIELLVAAAPIEIGNRVWDDLNGNGIQDPGEPGLNGVTVTLETPTGANSTVTSGDGNYYFAVEPYTPYTITIGTVAGYQLTVPNAAALDASNLTSNHAISDTRDSDALLVNNVPTITYTTGDPGQNNHGLDFGFVQPASGQVDILNIAAAVVPPSIAIEKRLNTMAPILPGEEVNFTINITNTGSISITSLPLTDTYDLNYLTFDTVMDALGPNPATEATNDGSI
;
A
#
# COMPACT_ATOMS: atom_id res chain seq x y z
N VAL A 1 -25.33 -10.43 3.51
CA VAL A 1 -24.15 -9.56 3.66
C VAL A 1 -24.56 -8.17 3.19
N GLY A 2 -24.85 -7.27 4.12
CA GLY A 2 -25.42 -5.93 3.86
C GLY A 2 -24.42 -4.80 4.11
N ALA A 3 -23.14 -5.06 3.87
CA ALA A 3 -22.03 -4.17 4.19
C ALA A 3 -21.60 -3.28 3.02
N GLY A 4 -22.54 -2.91 2.15
CA GLY A 4 -22.31 -1.84 1.19
C GLY A 4 -22.49 -0.51 1.92
N VAL A 5 -21.49 0.36 1.89
CA VAL A 5 -21.60 1.71 2.44
C VAL A 5 -22.72 2.44 1.69
N GLN A 6 -23.89 2.62 2.32
CA GLN A 6 -25.00 3.35 1.72
C GLN A 6 -24.90 4.84 2.06
N ASN A 7 -25.17 5.71 1.07
CA ASN A 7 -25.16 7.18 1.19
C ASN A 7 -23.78 7.84 1.36
N VAL A 8 -22.71 7.22 0.85
CA VAL A 8 -21.40 7.86 0.76
C VAL A 8 -21.20 8.52 -0.61
N PRO A 9 -20.53 9.69 -0.64
CA PRO A 9 -20.06 10.30 -1.88
C PRO A 9 -19.22 9.33 -2.74
N ALA A 10 -19.32 9.40 -4.07
CA ALA A 10 -18.63 8.49 -4.99
C ALA A 10 -17.11 8.77 -5.13
N ASP A 11 -16.59 9.72 -4.35
CA ASP A 11 -15.24 10.28 -4.41
C ASP A 11 -14.46 10.11 -3.09
N GLY A 12 -14.91 9.19 -2.23
CA GLY A 12 -14.29 8.95 -0.94
C GLY A 12 -13.50 7.65 -0.84
N ILE A 13 -12.43 7.71 -0.06
CA ILE A 13 -11.70 6.56 0.47
C ILE A 13 -12.28 6.27 1.86
N TYR A 14 -12.71 5.03 2.07
CA TYR A 14 -13.39 4.61 3.28
C TYR A 14 -12.64 3.47 3.95
N MET A 15 -12.51 3.56 5.27
CA MET A 15 -11.88 2.55 6.11
C MET A 15 -12.96 1.78 6.85
N ILE A 16 -12.90 0.46 6.76
CA ILE A 16 -13.82 -0.47 7.40
C ILE A 16 -12.97 -1.47 8.18
N ASP A 17 -13.18 -1.52 9.49
CA ASP A 17 -12.51 -2.49 10.37
C ASP A 17 -13.31 -3.80 10.40
N TYR A 18 -12.64 -4.90 10.09
CA TYR A 18 -13.21 -6.24 10.11
C TYR A 18 -12.69 -6.98 11.35
N ASP A 19 -13.34 -6.75 12.50
CA ASP A 19 -13.07 -7.42 13.78
C ASP A 19 -13.51 -8.90 13.84
N GLY A 20 -13.73 -9.53 12.68
CA GLY A 20 -14.30 -10.87 12.55
C GLY A 20 -15.83 -10.91 12.60
N SER A 21 -16.53 -9.78 12.75
CA SER A 21 -17.98 -9.70 12.57
C SER A 21 -18.38 -9.58 11.09
N VAL A 22 -19.49 -10.23 10.72
CA VAL A 22 -20.03 -10.15 9.34
C VAL A 22 -20.48 -8.72 9.07
N GLY A 23 -19.71 -8.00 8.25
CA GLY A 23 -20.05 -6.70 7.68
C GLY A 23 -19.16 -5.52 8.08
N GLY A 24 -18.21 -5.74 9.00
CA GLY A 24 -17.24 -4.72 9.43
C GLY A 24 -17.87 -3.49 10.09
N ALA A 25 -17.04 -2.70 10.77
CA ALA A 25 -17.41 -1.41 11.33
C ALA A 25 -16.79 -0.30 10.49
N TYR A 26 -17.61 0.63 10.00
CA TYR A 26 -17.09 1.86 9.40
C TYR A 26 -16.31 2.65 10.46
N VAL A 27 -15.00 2.82 10.25
CA VAL A 27 -14.13 3.52 11.21
C VAL A 27 -13.82 4.96 10.78
N GLY A 28 -14.02 5.29 9.49
CA GLY A 28 -13.84 6.63 8.98
C GLY A 28 -13.60 6.66 7.48
N GLY A 29 -13.41 7.85 6.94
CA GLY A 29 -13.11 8.03 5.53
C GLY A 29 -13.09 9.50 5.14
N PHE A 30 -12.51 9.78 3.98
CA PHE A 30 -12.32 11.14 3.49
C PHE A 30 -12.52 11.21 1.98
N THR A 31 -12.85 12.40 1.48
CA THR A 31 -13.07 12.65 0.06
C THR A 31 -11.90 13.40 -0.57
N LEU A 32 -11.67 13.13 -1.85
CA LEU A 32 -10.57 13.76 -2.62
C LEU A 32 -11.06 14.78 -3.66
N ASN A 33 -12.28 14.65 -4.17
CA ASN A 33 -12.77 15.50 -5.24
C ASN A 33 -12.84 16.98 -4.82
N GLY A 34 -12.33 17.86 -5.67
CA GLY A 34 -12.23 19.30 -5.43
C GLY A 34 -11.10 19.72 -4.46
N VAL A 35 -10.41 18.78 -3.81
CA VAL A 35 -9.24 19.09 -2.98
C VAL A 35 -8.11 19.54 -3.90
N THR A 36 -7.45 20.64 -3.55
CA THR A 36 -6.26 21.12 -4.26
C THR A 36 -5.02 20.60 -3.55
N PRO A 37 -4.25 19.68 -4.17
CA PRO A 37 -3.01 19.15 -3.62
C PRO A 37 -1.95 20.26 -3.43
N ALA A 38 -1.09 20.10 -2.43
CA ALA A 38 0.00 21.04 -2.16
C ALA A 38 1.19 20.86 -3.11
N ALA A 39 1.34 19.65 -3.67
CA ALA A 39 2.39 19.30 -4.61
C ALA A 39 1.82 18.56 -5.83
N GLY A 40 2.66 18.41 -6.86
CA GLY A 40 2.28 17.81 -8.14
C GLY A 40 2.16 18.83 -9.27
N ASN A 41 1.86 18.33 -10.47
CA ASN A 41 1.76 19.14 -11.69
C ASN A 41 0.32 19.31 -12.18
N LEU A 42 -0.65 18.76 -11.45
CA LEU A 42 -2.07 18.88 -11.71
C LEU A 42 -2.75 19.68 -10.59
N GLY A 43 -3.78 20.45 -10.94
CA GLY A 43 -4.54 21.26 -10.00
C GLY A 43 -5.47 20.41 -9.12
N ALA A 44 -6.64 20.96 -8.81
CA ALA A 44 -7.65 20.27 -8.01
C ALA A 44 -7.97 18.89 -8.59
N ILE A 45 -8.13 17.91 -7.69
CA ILE A 45 -8.53 16.56 -8.03
C ILE A 45 -9.97 16.62 -8.54
N ASP A 46 -10.19 16.03 -9.70
CA ASP A 46 -11.50 15.83 -10.33
C ASP A 46 -11.67 14.34 -10.62
N THR A 47 -12.48 13.69 -9.80
CA THR A 47 -12.81 12.26 -9.97
C THR A 47 -13.87 12.03 -11.04
N GLY A 48 -14.38 13.10 -11.68
CA GLY A 48 -15.47 13.04 -12.63
C GLY A 48 -16.85 12.99 -11.97
N VAL A 49 -17.88 13.21 -12.77
CA VAL A 49 -19.28 13.27 -12.33
C VAL A 49 -20.14 12.43 -13.26
N VAL A 50 -20.97 11.56 -12.68
CA VAL A 50 -22.10 10.91 -13.38
C VAL A 50 -23.32 11.80 -13.29
N GLN A 51 -23.94 12.07 -14.43
CA GLN A 51 -25.24 12.70 -14.55
C GLN A 51 -26.31 11.61 -14.68
N ARG A 52 -27.05 11.33 -13.59
CA ARG A 52 -28.20 10.43 -13.68
C ARG A 52 -29.33 11.08 -14.48
N GLU A 53 -29.55 10.63 -15.70
CA GLU A 53 -30.71 11.01 -16.49
C GLU A 53 -31.93 10.20 -16.05
N THR A 54 -32.83 10.78 -15.25
CA THR A 54 -34.11 10.12 -14.96
C THR A 54 -35.00 10.20 -16.19
N ILE A 55 -35.01 9.17 -17.03
CA ILE A 55 -36.05 9.01 -18.05
C ILE A 55 -37.29 8.42 -17.37
N ASN A 56 -37.94 9.22 -16.52
CA ASN A 56 -39.31 8.95 -16.11
C ASN A 56 -40.10 10.25 -16.22
N THR A 57 -41.11 10.27 -17.08
CA THR A 57 -41.96 11.42 -17.41
C THR A 57 -42.83 11.94 -16.24
N ALA A 58 -42.47 11.67 -14.97
CA ALA A 58 -43.30 12.03 -13.83
C ALA A 58 -42.57 12.15 -12.48
N VAL A 59 -41.42 12.83 -12.37
CA VAL A 59 -40.96 13.31 -11.05
C VAL A 59 -40.35 14.71 -11.13
N THR A 60 -41.18 15.72 -10.85
CA THR A 60 -40.74 17.08 -10.50
C THR A 60 -40.44 17.13 -8.99
N ALA A 61 -39.23 16.75 -8.56
CA ALA A 61 -38.77 17.06 -7.22
C ALA A 61 -37.24 17.13 -7.12
N ALA A 62 -36.77 18.14 -6.40
CA ALA A 62 -35.36 18.48 -6.22
C ALA A 62 -34.63 17.52 -5.26
N ARG A 63 -34.35 16.29 -5.67
CA ARG A 63 -33.27 15.39 -5.16
C ARG A 63 -32.97 14.28 -6.21
N PRO A 64 -31.86 14.32 -6.96
CA PRO A 64 -31.65 13.46 -8.15
C PRO A 64 -31.14 12.02 -7.86
N PHE A 65 -31.38 11.46 -6.66
CA PHE A 65 -30.71 10.21 -6.24
C PHE A 65 -31.62 9.16 -5.58
N ALA A 66 -32.92 9.41 -5.42
CA ALA A 66 -33.81 8.49 -4.72
C ALA A 66 -34.75 7.82 -5.73
N LEU A 67 -34.49 6.55 -6.06
CA LEU A 67 -35.59 5.65 -6.36
C LEU A 67 -36.54 5.71 -5.15
N SER A 68 -37.83 5.95 -5.38
CA SER A 68 -38.80 6.07 -4.29
C SER A 68 -38.98 4.74 -3.56
N THR A 69 -38.66 3.63 -4.24
CA THR A 69 -38.60 2.27 -3.70
C THR A 69 -37.53 1.46 -4.46
N THR A 70 -37.05 0.36 -3.87
CA THR A 70 -36.10 -0.57 -4.52
C THR A 70 -36.70 -1.34 -5.70
N SER A 71 -37.99 -1.15 -5.99
CA SER A 71 -38.72 -1.80 -7.09
C SER A 71 -38.94 -0.89 -8.30
N GLU A 72 -38.39 0.33 -8.29
CA GLU A 72 -38.47 1.24 -9.45
C GLU A 72 -37.35 0.97 -10.45
N ASP A 73 -37.72 0.94 -11.72
CA ASP A 73 -36.78 0.84 -12.83
C ASP A 73 -35.94 2.11 -12.93
N SER A 74 -34.64 1.94 -13.18
CA SER A 74 -33.69 3.02 -13.45
C SER A 74 -32.93 2.73 -14.73
N PHE A 75 -32.74 3.76 -15.54
CA PHE A 75 -31.90 3.75 -16.73
C PHE A 75 -30.80 4.78 -16.52
N ASP A 76 -29.56 4.44 -16.83
CA ASP A 76 -28.41 5.34 -16.60
C ASP A 76 -27.38 5.21 -17.72
N VAL A 77 -27.67 5.87 -18.84
CA VAL A 77 -26.82 5.86 -20.04
C VAL A 77 -25.46 6.52 -19.78
N ASP A 78 -25.45 7.57 -18.95
CA ASP A 78 -24.21 8.29 -18.62
C ASP A 78 -23.31 7.44 -17.71
N ALA A 79 -23.88 6.80 -16.66
CA ALA A 79 -23.13 5.87 -15.83
C ALA A 79 -22.54 4.73 -16.65
N PHE A 80 -23.36 4.08 -17.50
CA PHE A 80 -22.91 2.99 -18.35
C PHE A 80 -21.69 3.37 -19.20
N ASN A 81 -21.72 4.54 -19.84
CA ASN A 81 -20.62 5.00 -20.67
C ASN A 81 -19.36 5.31 -19.83
N LYS A 82 -19.54 5.86 -18.63
CA LYS A 82 -18.47 6.33 -17.74
C LYS A 82 -17.87 5.26 -16.83
N THR A 83 -18.49 4.08 -16.73
CA THR A 83 -17.90 2.93 -16.02
C THR A 83 -16.47 2.70 -16.50
N GLY A 84 -15.51 2.71 -15.57
CA GLY A 84 -14.08 2.58 -15.84
C GLY A 84 -13.40 3.75 -16.56
N LYS A 85 -14.06 4.90 -16.67
CA LYS A 85 -13.48 6.15 -17.21
C LYS A 85 -13.34 7.26 -16.17
N ILE A 86 -14.05 7.16 -15.05
CA ILE A 86 -14.06 8.14 -13.96
C ILE A 86 -14.06 7.42 -12.62
N GLY A 87 -13.81 8.15 -11.54
CA GLY A 87 -13.63 7.61 -10.20
C GLY A 87 -12.17 7.19 -9.97
N PHE A 88 -12.00 6.19 -9.13
CA PHE A 88 -10.71 5.59 -8.82
C PHE A 88 -10.55 4.24 -9.51
N GLY A 89 -9.33 3.96 -9.95
CA GLY A 89 -8.89 2.63 -10.34
C GLY A 89 -8.35 1.92 -9.11
N ASP A 90 -7.13 1.45 -9.22
CA ASP A 90 -6.44 0.77 -8.14
C ASP A 90 -5.91 1.73 -7.06
N VAL A 91 -5.70 1.18 -5.87
CA VAL A 91 -5.15 1.86 -4.69
C VAL A 91 -4.06 1.02 -4.07
N GLU A 92 -2.89 1.61 -3.85
CA GLU A 92 -1.75 0.87 -3.33
C GLU A 92 -0.95 1.60 -2.28
N ILE A 93 -0.40 0.83 -1.35
CA ILE A 93 0.57 1.35 -0.39
C ILE A 93 1.94 1.45 -1.07
N GLY A 94 2.62 2.57 -0.86
CA GLY A 94 3.99 2.77 -1.30
C GLY A 94 4.94 1.84 -0.56
N VAL A 95 6.12 1.59 -1.14
CA VAL A 95 7.18 0.77 -0.53
C VAL A 95 7.68 1.29 0.83
N ASP A 96 7.41 2.57 1.13
CA ASP A 96 7.77 3.24 2.37
C ASP A 96 6.73 3.02 3.49
N GLU A 97 5.59 2.37 3.19
CA GLU A 97 4.43 2.18 4.07
C GLU A 97 3.85 3.48 4.66
N THR A 98 4.28 4.64 4.15
CA THR A 98 3.87 5.97 4.63
C THR A 98 3.08 6.72 3.57
N SER A 99 2.92 6.13 2.39
CA SER A 99 2.28 6.70 1.23
C SER A 99 1.15 5.81 0.74
N LEU A 100 -0.04 6.36 0.52
CA LEU A 100 -1.13 5.69 -0.19
C LEU A 100 -1.26 6.33 -1.58
N TRP A 101 -1.27 5.51 -2.62
CA TRP A 101 -1.34 5.94 -4.01
C TRP A 101 -2.65 5.49 -4.63
N VAL A 102 -3.27 6.34 -5.44
CA VAL A 102 -4.58 6.07 -6.05
C VAL A 102 -4.56 6.48 -7.51
N VAL A 103 -5.06 5.61 -8.38
CA VAL A 103 -5.25 5.95 -9.79
C VAL A 103 -6.54 6.74 -9.96
N ASN A 104 -6.44 7.97 -10.46
CA ASN A 104 -7.60 8.77 -10.88
C ASN A 104 -7.91 8.52 -12.36
N LEU A 105 -9.05 7.89 -12.62
CA LEU A 105 -9.46 7.47 -13.96
C LEU A 105 -9.84 8.65 -14.86
N ASN A 106 -10.49 9.67 -14.30
CA ASN A 106 -11.01 10.81 -15.05
C ASN A 106 -9.88 11.72 -15.55
N GLN A 107 -8.90 11.99 -14.68
CA GLN A 107 -7.75 12.84 -15.01
C GLN A 107 -6.54 12.04 -15.54
N LYS A 108 -6.60 10.70 -15.51
CA LYS A 108 -5.53 9.79 -15.93
C LYS A 108 -4.22 10.11 -15.22
N SER A 109 -4.30 10.09 -13.90
CA SER A 109 -3.28 10.59 -13.01
C SER A 109 -3.12 9.71 -11.79
N LEU A 110 -2.01 9.90 -11.08
CA LEU A 110 -1.75 9.32 -9.77
C LEU A 110 -1.96 10.38 -8.70
N ILE A 111 -2.71 10.02 -7.66
CA ILE A 111 -2.84 10.80 -6.43
C ILE A 111 -1.99 10.11 -5.38
N HIS A 112 -1.07 10.84 -4.78
CA HIS A 112 -0.26 10.41 -3.65
C HIS A 112 -0.81 11.05 -2.37
N ILE A 113 -0.95 10.25 -1.32
CA ILE A 113 -1.52 10.63 -0.04
C ILE A 113 -0.51 10.26 1.04
N ASP A 114 -0.06 11.24 1.81
CA ASP A 114 0.75 11.00 3.01
C ASP A 114 -0.12 10.39 4.11
N VAL A 115 0.18 9.15 4.45
CA VAL A 115 -0.46 8.36 5.50
C VAL A 115 0.50 8.00 6.63
N SER A 116 1.68 8.64 6.71
CA SER A 116 2.69 8.44 7.76
C SER A 116 2.16 8.62 9.19
N ASN A 117 1.11 9.43 9.35
CA ASN A 117 0.38 9.59 10.60
C ASN A 117 -1.10 9.25 10.40
N PRO A 118 -1.49 7.96 10.49
CA PRO A 118 -2.87 7.53 10.28
C PRO A 118 -3.86 8.19 11.23
N ALA A 119 -3.44 8.50 12.47
CA ALA A 119 -4.28 9.21 13.45
C ALA A 119 -4.56 10.67 13.07
N GLY A 120 -3.75 11.24 12.17
CA GLY A 120 -3.92 12.58 11.61
C GLY A 120 -4.84 12.64 10.38
N LEU A 121 -5.20 11.49 9.79
CA LEU A 121 -6.11 11.46 8.66
C LEU A 121 -7.55 11.80 9.11
N PRO A 122 -8.28 12.63 8.37
CA PRO A 122 -9.64 12.96 8.72
C PRO A 122 -10.53 11.72 8.62
N THR A 123 -11.34 11.49 9.66
CA THR A 123 -12.32 10.40 9.69
C THR A 123 -13.64 10.76 9.00
N SER A 124 -13.81 12.04 8.58
CA SER A 124 -14.92 12.51 7.76
C SER A 124 -14.57 13.80 7.01
N GLY A 125 -15.07 13.94 5.78
CA GLY A 125 -14.95 15.16 4.97
C GLY A 125 -13.73 15.16 4.04
N ALA A 126 -13.40 16.34 3.50
CA ALA A 126 -12.27 16.47 2.58
C ALA A 126 -10.92 16.42 3.33
N ILE A 127 -9.94 15.72 2.76
CA ILE A 127 -8.58 15.72 3.28
C ILE A 127 -7.88 17.08 3.05
N ASN A 128 -6.90 17.40 3.90
CA ASN A 128 -6.05 18.57 3.70
C ASN A 128 -5.16 18.36 2.46
N GLY A 129 -5.14 19.32 1.55
CA GLY A 129 -4.29 19.30 0.37
C GLY A 129 -2.79 19.18 0.66
N ASN A 130 -2.32 19.57 1.86
CA ASN A 130 -0.93 19.38 2.28
C ASN A 130 -0.50 17.93 2.41
N LEU A 131 -1.45 17.00 2.55
CA LEU A 131 -1.20 15.57 2.58
C LEU A 131 -1.27 14.95 1.19
N LEU A 132 -1.51 15.75 0.15
CA LEU A 132 -1.74 15.26 -1.21
C LEU A 132 -0.71 15.79 -2.19
N ALA A 133 -0.32 14.92 -3.11
CA ALA A 133 0.29 15.28 -4.37
C ALA A 133 -0.44 14.63 -5.55
N HIS A 134 -0.42 15.27 -6.73
CA HIS A 134 -1.21 14.83 -7.88
C HIS A 134 -0.46 14.99 -9.21
N TYR A 135 -0.26 13.87 -9.89
CA TYR A 135 0.68 13.74 -11.00
C TYR A 135 0.01 13.14 -12.24
N ALA A 136 0.19 13.78 -13.39
CA ALA A 136 -0.25 13.20 -14.67
C ALA A 136 0.55 11.92 -15.00
N ILE A 137 -0.13 10.89 -15.50
CA ILE A 137 0.54 9.73 -16.11
C ILE A 137 0.96 10.13 -17.53
N ASP A 138 2.25 9.98 -17.85
CA ASP A 138 2.76 10.28 -19.18
C ASP A 138 2.66 9.07 -20.11
N PHE A 139 1.80 9.17 -21.13
CA PHE A 139 1.61 8.14 -22.16
C PHE A 139 2.52 8.35 -23.39
N SER A 140 3.44 9.32 -23.37
CA SER A 140 4.25 9.69 -24.54
C SER A 140 5.18 8.58 -25.06
N SER A 141 5.51 7.60 -24.21
CA SER A 141 6.29 6.41 -24.58
C SER A 141 5.46 5.35 -25.32
N LEU A 142 4.14 5.47 -25.31
CA LEU A 142 3.22 4.50 -25.92
C LEU A 142 2.92 4.83 -27.39
N PRO A 143 2.52 3.82 -28.20
CA PRO A 143 1.98 4.06 -29.53
C PRO A 143 0.76 5.00 -29.55
N THR A 144 0.31 5.38 -30.74
CA THR A 144 -0.96 6.13 -30.83
C THR A 144 -2.14 5.20 -30.57
N CYS A 145 -2.95 5.50 -29.56
CA CYS A 145 -4.20 4.80 -29.30
C CYS A 145 -5.35 5.37 -30.15
N THR A 146 -6.04 4.50 -30.91
CA THR A 146 -7.27 4.88 -31.63
C THR A 146 -8.48 4.72 -30.71
N GLY A 147 -8.62 5.68 -29.81
CA GLY A 147 -9.42 5.58 -28.61
C GLY A 147 -8.75 6.40 -27.54
N GLU A 148 -8.74 5.90 -26.32
CA GLU A 148 -7.98 6.51 -25.24
C GLU A 148 -7.24 5.47 -24.39
N TYR A 149 -6.10 5.89 -23.84
CA TYR A 149 -5.44 5.16 -22.77
C TYR A 149 -6.25 5.29 -21.47
N ARG A 150 -6.46 4.14 -20.81
CA ARG A 150 -7.24 3.93 -19.59
C ARG A 150 -6.33 3.31 -18.53
N PRO A 151 -5.76 4.11 -17.62
CA PRO A 151 -4.99 3.56 -16.50
C PRO A 151 -5.93 2.90 -15.49
N TRP A 152 -5.48 1.84 -14.80
CA TRP A 152 -6.24 1.24 -13.71
C TRP A 152 -5.32 0.62 -12.65
N GLY A 153 -4.69 -0.52 -12.96
CA GLY A 153 -3.86 -1.25 -12.00
C GLY A 153 -2.65 -0.44 -11.55
N LEU A 154 -2.22 -0.65 -10.32
CA LEU A 154 -1.08 0.00 -9.70
C LEU A 154 -0.33 -1.03 -8.85
N ASN A 155 0.99 -0.97 -8.82
CA ASN A 155 1.76 -1.72 -7.82
C ASN A 155 3.16 -1.11 -7.69
N PHE A 156 3.85 -1.39 -6.58
CA PHE A 156 5.23 -0.96 -6.36
C PHE A 156 6.13 -2.16 -6.09
N HIS A 157 7.24 -2.23 -6.82
CA HIS A 157 8.18 -3.34 -6.69
C HIS A 157 9.61 -2.91 -7.02
N ALA A 158 10.57 -3.41 -6.24
CA ALA A 158 12.00 -3.18 -6.44
C ALA A 158 12.37 -1.68 -6.65
N GLY A 159 11.72 -0.78 -5.91
CA GLY A 159 11.96 0.66 -5.96
C GLY A 159 11.31 1.40 -7.13
N PHE A 160 10.47 0.73 -7.92
CA PHE A 160 9.72 1.34 -9.02
C PHE A 160 8.22 1.27 -8.79
N GLY A 161 7.48 2.23 -9.35
CA GLY A 161 6.04 2.14 -9.50
C GLY A 161 5.67 1.59 -10.88
N TYR A 162 4.54 0.88 -10.95
CA TYR A 162 4.01 0.25 -12.16
C TYR A 162 2.53 0.59 -12.31
N VAL A 163 2.13 1.12 -13.46
CA VAL A 163 0.72 1.41 -13.77
C VAL A 163 0.27 0.57 -14.95
N GLY A 164 -0.84 -0.15 -14.78
CA GLY A 164 -1.52 -0.89 -15.83
C GLY A 164 -2.39 0.03 -16.66
N VAL A 165 -2.28 -0.07 -17.99
CA VAL A 165 -2.97 0.83 -18.93
C VAL A 165 -3.50 0.05 -20.12
N VAL A 166 -4.74 0.28 -20.52
CA VAL A 166 -5.33 -0.28 -21.75
C VAL A 166 -5.59 0.84 -22.77
N CYS A 167 -5.21 0.63 -24.04
CA CYS A 167 -5.78 1.40 -25.14
C CYS A 167 -7.17 0.85 -25.46
N ASP A 168 -8.22 1.62 -25.19
CA ASP A 168 -9.59 1.11 -25.22
C ASP A 168 -10.16 0.77 -26.61
N ALA A 169 -9.46 1.19 -27.67
CA ALA A 169 -9.85 1.02 -29.08
C ALA A 169 -11.30 1.45 -29.40
N ALA A 170 -11.93 2.30 -28.58
CA ALA A 170 -13.38 2.55 -28.65
C ALA A 170 -13.83 3.19 -29.99
N SER A 171 -12.89 3.80 -30.70
CA SER A 171 -13.08 4.43 -32.02
C SER A 171 -12.30 3.74 -33.15
N GLY A 172 -11.64 2.62 -32.85
CA GLY A 172 -10.79 1.86 -33.78
C GLY A 172 -11.32 0.44 -34.03
N SER A 173 -10.42 -0.43 -34.45
CA SER A 173 -10.64 -1.87 -34.62
C SER A 173 -9.94 -2.67 -33.52
N HIS A 174 -10.24 -3.97 -33.40
CA HIS A 174 -9.64 -4.83 -32.37
C HIS A 174 -8.11 -4.89 -32.40
N ASN A 175 -7.48 -4.75 -33.57
CA ASN A 175 -6.03 -4.68 -33.69
C ASN A 175 -5.38 -3.44 -33.05
N ASN A 176 -6.18 -2.50 -32.54
CA ASN A 176 -5.71 -1.35 -31.78
C ASN A 176 -5.82 -1.57 -30.27
N LEU A 177 -6.43 -2.68 -29.83
CA LEU A 177 -6.63 -3.02 -28.43
C LEU A 177 -5.31 -3.57 -27.88
N HIS A 178 -4.71 -2.84 -26.95
CA HIS A 178 -3.42 -3.19 -26.35
C HIS A 178 -3.45 -2.90 -24.86
N ALA A 179 -2.78 -3.73 -24.08
CA ALA A 179 -2.45 -3.45 -22.69
C ALA A 179 -0.95 -3.16 -22.54
N HIS A 180 -0.63 -2.23 -21.66
CA HIS A 180 0.73 -1.87 -21.31
C HIS A 180 0.89 -1.81 -19.80
N VAL A 181 2.08 -2.16 -19.32
CA VAL A 181 2.53 -1.79 -17.98
C VAL A 181 3.57 -0.70 -18.12
N LEU A 182 3.29 0.47 -17.56
CA LEU A 182 4.20 1.60 -17.49
C LEU A 182 4.99 1.55 -16.19
N ARG A 183 6.31 1.47 -16.26
CA ARG A 183 7.21 1.65 -15.12
C ARG A 183 7.55 3.13 -14.95
N PHE A 184 7.56 3.63 -13.72
CA PHE A 184 7.97 4.99 -13.38
C PHE A 184 8.83 5.04 -12.11
N ASP A 185 9.54 6.15 -11.92
CA ASP A 185 10.25 6.47 -10.68
C ASP A 185 9.25 7.07 -9.68
N PRO A 186 8.97 6.40 -8.54
CA PRO A 186 7.98 6.87 -7.58
C PRO A 186 8.42 8.11 -6.78
N GLU A 187 9.72 8.40 -6.68
CA GLU A 187 10.22 9.58 -5.97
C GLU A 187 9.97 10.87 -6.76
N THR A 188 10.22 10.81 -8.07
CA THR A 188 10.06 11.98 -8.96
C THR A 188 8.73 11.98 -9.71
N VAL A 189 8.04 10.84 -9.76
CA VAL A 189 6.83 10.57 -10.56
C VAL A 189 7.05 10.91 -12.03
N THR A 190 8.20 10.49 -12.56
CA THR A 190 8.60 10.68 -13.96
C THR A 190 9.12 9.39 -14.59
N GLY A 191 9.44 9.44 -15.88
CA GLY A 191 10.09 8.33 -16.58
C GLY A 191 9.15 7.17 -16.95
N PHE A 192 7.85 7.45 -17.11
CA PHE A 192 6.85 6.47 -17.55
C PHE A 192 7.27 5.78 -18.86
N THR A 193 7.63 4.51 -18.77
CA THR A 193 8.11 3.70 -19.89
C THR A 193 7.36 2.38 -19.94
N SER A 194 6.85 2.01 -21.11
CA SER A 194 6.26 0.67 -21.29
C SER A 194 7.34 -0.40 -21.13
N VAL A 195 7.12 -1.28 -20.16
CA VAL A 195 7.96 -2.46 -19.91
C VAL A 195 7.26 -3.76 -20.31
N VAL A 196 5.94 -3.71 -20.47
CA VAL A 196 5.10 -4.79 -21.02
C VAL A 196 4.18 -4.19 -22.08
N ASP A 197 3.99 -4.91 -23.18
CA ASP A 197 3.02 -4.64 -24.25
C ASP A 197 2.35 -5.95 -24.65
N ILE A 198 1.02 -5.98 -24.59
CA ILE A 198 0.19 -7.14 -24.91
C ILE A 198 -0.79 -6.73 -26.00
N ASN A 199 -0.69 -7.38 -27.16
CA ASN A 199 -1.69 -7.25 -28.21
C ASN A 199 -2.93 -8.07 -27.82
N LEU A 200 -4.05 -7.39 -27.61
CA LEU A 200 -5.31 -7.99 -27.18
C LEU A 200 -6.27 -8.25 -28.35
N ASP A 201 -5.79 -8.17 -29.59
CA ASP A 201 -6.56 -8.55 -30.77
C ASP A 201 -6.94 -10.04 -30.70
N PRO A 202 -8.24 -10.41 -30.77
CA PRO A 202 -8.68 -11.80 -30.79
C PRO A 202 -8.12 -12.61 -31.97
N ALA A 203 -7.56 -11.96 -33.00
CA ALA A 203 -6.84 -12.65 -34.07
C ALA A 203 -5.47 -13.21 -33.64
N THR A 204 -4.87 -12.67 -32.57
CA THR A 204 -3.56 -13.08 -32.05
C THR A 204 -3.60 -13.56 -30.60
N TYR A 205 -4.65 -13.22 -29.88
CA TYR A 205 -4.90 -13.61 -28.50
C TYR A 205 -6.30 -14.23 -28.46
N VAL A 206 -6.35 -15.51 -28.78
CA VAL A 206 -7.59 -16.28 -28.71
C VAL A 206 -7.85 -16.59 -27.24
N ARG A 207 -9.11 -16.51 -26.82
CA ARG A 207 -9.53 -16.86 -25.46
C ARG A 207 -10.64 -17.88 -25.52
N GLU A 208 -10.90 -18.52 -24.39
CA GLU A 208 -12.07 -19.38 -24.26
C GLU A 208 -13.34 -18.53 -24.18
N ALA A 209 -14.50 -19.12 -24.45
CA ALA A 209 -15.76 -18.38 -24.36
C ALA A 209 -16.21 -18.39 -22.90
N ALA A 210 -16.35 -17.21 -22.27
CA ALA A 210 -16.84 -17.10 -20.89
C ALA A 210 -18.09 -17.94 -20.59
N GLN A 211 -18.93 -18.15 -21.62
CA GLN A 211 -20.06 -19.08 -21.60
C GLN A 211 -19.82 -20.35 -22.45
N TYR A 212 -19.96 -21.53 -21.85
CA TYR A 212 -19.67 -22.86 -22.47
C TYR A 212 -20.52 -23.19 -23.71
N GLU A 213 -21.66 -22.52 -23.87
CA GLU A 213 -22.58 -22.64 -24.99
C GLU A 213 -22.75 -21.26 -25.62
N PRO A 214 -21.91 -20.90 -26.62
CA PRO A 214 -21.84 -19.54 -27.18
C PRO A 214 -23.15 -19.02 -27.80
N ALA A 215 -24.14 -19.89 -27.96
CA ALA A 215 -25.47 -19.53 -28.42
C ALA A 215 -26.36 -18.90 -27.33
N PHE A 216 -26.01 -19.02 -26.04
CA PHE A 216 -26.81 -18.45 -24.95
C PHE A 216 -26.43 -17.01 -24.62
N ALA A 217 -25.14 -16.67 -24.71
CA ALA A 217 -24.68 -15.30 -24.59
C ALA A 217 -24.68 -14.60 -25.95
N THR A 218 -24.73 -13.27 -25.95
CA THR A 218 -24.63 -12.46 -27.17
C THR A 218 -23.57 -11.37 -27.05
N CYS A 219 -22.92 -11.03 -28.16
CA CYS A 219 -22.04 -9.86 -28.24
C CYS A 219 -21.96 -9.34 -29.68
N ALA A 220 -22.32 -8.07 -29.91
CA ALA A 220 -22.22 -7.44 -31.23
C ALA A 220 -20.88 -6.73 -31.48
N LEU A 221 -20.07 -6.54 -30.43
CA LEU A 221 -18.75 -5.91 -30.56
C LEU A 221 -17.74 -6.78 -31.30
N GLY A 222 -17.92 -8.10 -31.31
CA GLY A 222 -16.98 -9.02 -31.92
C GLY A 222 -17.25 -10.45 -31.50
N THR A 223 -16.46 -10.94 -30.54
CA THR A 223 -16.42 -12.34 -30.15
C THR A 223 -16.57 -12.51 -28.64
N GLN A 224 -17.08 -13.66 -28.21
CA GLN A 224 -17.03 -14.11 -26.82
C GLN A 224 -15.69 -14.77 -26.47
N GLN A 225 -14.94 -15.19 -27.49
CA GLN A 225 -13.67 -15.92 -27.41
C GLN A 225 -12.47 -14.98 -27.56
N GLY A 226 -12.51 -13.84 -26.88
CA GLY A 226 -11.47 -12.83 -26.98
C GLY A 226 -11.89 -11.47 -26.44
N TRP A 227 -10.91 -10.59 -26.33
CA TRP A 227 -11.12 -9.22 -25.90
C TRP A 227 -11.79 -8.38 -26.97
N ASN A 228 -12.65 -7.45 -26.54
CA ASN A 228 -13.37 -6.52 -27.38
C ASN A 228 -12.99 -5.08 -27.05
N ARG A 229 -13.03 -4.23 -28.07
CA ARG A 229 -12.94 -2.77 -27.91
C ARG A 229 -14.00 -2.25 -26.94
N TRP A 230 -13.73 -1.12 -26.30
CA TRP A 230 -14.67 -0.56 -25.34
C TRP A 230 -15.93 0.00 -25.99
N ALA A 231 -17.10 -0.42 -25.50
CA ALA A 231 -18.39 0.16 -25.84
C ALA A 231 -18.57 1.54 -25.18
N ASN A 232 -19.15 2.48 -25.91
CA ASN A 232 -19.52 3.81 -25.41
C ASN A 232 -21.03 3.92 -25.13
N SER A 233 -21.83 2.99 -25.65
CA SER A 233 -23.28 2.96 -25.49
C SER A 233 -23.79 1.53 -25.34
N TRP A 234 -24.99 1.39 -24.77
CA TRP A 234 -25.67 0.10 -24.65
C TRP A 234 -25.82 -0.59 -26.02
N ALA A 235 -26.16 0.19 -27.05
CA ALA A 235 -26.32 -0.30 -28.41
C ALA A 235 -25.02 -0.90 -29.00
N ASP A 236 -23.84 -0.43 -28.55
CA ASP A 236 -22.56 -0.96 -29.03
C ASP A 236 -22.36 -2.42 -28.56
N LEU A 237 -22.78 -2.77 -27.34
CA LEU A 237 -22.72 -4.16 -26.84
C LEU A 237 -23.60 -5.09 -27.69
N GLY A 238 -24.77 -4.60 -28.11
CA GLY A 238 -25.73 -5.32 -28.95
C GLY A 238 -26.15 -6.68 -28.37
N VAL A 239 -26.31 -6.74 -27.06
CA VAL A 239 -26.74 -7.92 -26.30
C VAL A 239 -28.25 -8.11 -26.37
N THR A 240 -28.71 -9.35 -26.27
CA THR A 240 -30.13 -9.74 -26.35
C THR A 240 -30.64 -10.19 -24.98
N GLY A 241 -31.61 -9.46 -24.44
CA GLY A 241 -32.23 -9.79 -23.16
C GLY A 241 -33.43 -10.72 -23.29
N ASN A 242 -34.02 -11.09 -22.17
CA ASN A 242 -35.26 -11.86 -22.14
C ASN A 242 -36.20 -11.38 -21.02
N THR A 243 -37.38 -11.98 -20.91
CA THR A 243 -38.39 -11.56 -19.93
C THR A 243 -38.28 -12.26 -18.57
N ASN A 244 -37.18 -12.97 -18.28
CA ASN A 244 -36.98 -13.65 -17.00
C ASN A 244 -36.31 -12.71 -15.99
N PRO A 245 -37.03 -12.22 -14.96
CA PRO A 245 -36.50 -11.26 -13.98
C PRO A 245 -35.49 -11.87 -13.00
N THR A 246 -35.24 -13.17 -13.06
CA THR A 246 -34.30 -13.87 -12.17
C THR A 246 -32.95 -14.15 -12.86
N PHE A 247 -32.94 -14.17 -14.18
CA PHE A 247 -31.79 -14.62 -14.96
C PHE A 247 -31.44 -13.69 -16.12
N GLY A 248 -32.41 -12.98 -16.72
CA GLY A 248 -32.15 -12.19 -17.91
C GLY A 248 -31.60 -12.99 -19.10
N GLY A 249 -31.38 -12.32 -20.22
CA GLY A 249 -30.59 -12.86 -21.33
C GLY A 249 -29.10 -12.66 -21.07
N GLU A 250 -28.28 -13.62 -21.44
CA GLU A 250 -26.85 -13.61 -21.14
C GLU A 250 -26.05 -12.70 -22.10
N ALA A 251 -25.07 -12.01 -21.54
CA ALA A 251 -24.16 -11.11 -22.21
C ALA A 251 -22.72 -11.49 -21.85
N ALA A 252 -21.91 -11.78 -22.86
CA ALA A 252 -20.49 -12.04 -22.71
C ALA A 252 -19.75 -11.20 -23.74
N CYS A 253 -19.31 -10.01 -23.34
CA CYS A 253 -18.58 -9.08 -24.19
C CYS A 253 -17.27 -8.63 -23.51
N PRO A 254 -16.28 -9.52 -23.33
CA PRO A 254 -15.08 -9.17 -22.56
C PRO A 254 -14.42 -7.89 -23.07
N GLN A 255 -14.35 -6.87 -22.22
CA GLN A 255 -13.71 -5.57 -22.51
C GLN A 255 -12.56 -5.38 -21.52
N PRO A 256 -11.29 -5.38 -21.97
CA PRO A 256 -10.16 -5.51 -21.05
C PRO A 256 -9.95 -4.24 -20.22
N ILE A 257 -9.75 -4.43 -18.93
CA ILE A 257 -9.10 -3.48 -18.02
C ILE A 257 -7.95 -4.26 -17.37
N LEU A 258 -6.73 -3.72 -17.45
CA LEU A 258 -5.61 -4.25 -16.69
C LEU A 258 -5.71 -3.72 -15.25
N SER A 259 -6.36 -4.51 -14.40
CA SER A 259 -6.83 -4.08 -13.08
C SER A 259 -5.88 -4.37 -11.94
N GLY A 260 -5.07 -5.42 -12.03
CA GLY A 260 -4.15 -5.81 -10.96
C GLY A 260 -2.74 -6.10 -11.49
N ILE A 261 -1.74 -5.80 -10.68
CA ILE A 261 -0.33 -6.10 -10.93
C ILE A 261 0.24 -6.67 -9.64
N ALA A 262 0.86 -7.85 -9.72
CA ALA A 262 1.59 -8.43 -8.61
C ALA A 262 2.94 -8.96 -9.09
N PHE A 263 3.84 -9.26 -8.15
CA PHE A 263 5.16 -9.80 -8.44
C PHE A 263 5.40 -11.09 -7.68
N ALA A 264 5.83 -12.13 -8.40
CA ALA A 264 6.29 -13.38 -7.80
C ALA A 264 7.68 -13.21 -7.16
N GLU A 265 8.06 -14.16 -6.29
CA GLU A 265 9.35 -14.13 -5.56
C GLU A 265 10.60 -14.08 -6.46
N ASN A 266 10.50 -14.60 -7.68
CA ASN A 266 11.57 -14.56 -8.67
C ASN A 266 11.60 -13.25 -9.49
N GLY A 267 10.69 -12.32 -9.19
CA GLY A 267 10.54 -11.04 -9.87
C GLY A 267 9.71 -11.11 -11.15
N ASP A 268 9.10 -12.25 -11.48
CA ASP A 268 8.10 -12.33 -12.57
C ASP A 268 6.89 -11.48 -12.19
N MET A 269 6.25 -10.90 -13.19
CA MET A 269 5.06 -10.07 -13.02
C MET A 269 3.81 -10.90 -13.35
N ILE A 270 2.76 -10.70 -12.56
CA ILE A 270 1.45 -11.34 -12.71
C ILE A 270 0.43 -10.24 -12.92
N LEU A 271 -0.36 -10.35 -13.97
CA LEU A 271 -1.29 -9.32 -14.41
C LEU A 271 -2.72 -9.83 -14.32
N GLY A 272 -3.57 -9.11 -13.60
CA GLY A 272 -5.00 -9.39 -13.53
C GLY A 272 -5.77 -8.55 -14.55
N PHE A 273 -6.55 -9.19 -15.40
CA PHE A 273 -7.48 -8.55 -16.32
C PHE A 273 -8.92 -8.75 -15.87
N MET A 274 -9.65 -7.65 -15.73
CA MET A 274 -11.09 -7.69 -15.51
C MET A 274 -11.86 -7.40 -16.80
N ASP A 275 -13.10 -7.89 -16.86
CA ASP A 275 -14.07 -7.53 -17.89
C ASP A 275 -14.87 -6.29 -17.49
N ARG A 276 -14.70 -5.20 -18.23
CA ARG A 276 -15.47 -3.96 -18.03
C ARG A 276 -16.98 -4.17 -18.21
N THR A 277 -17.44 -5.12 -19.04
CA THR A 277 -18.86 -5.42 -19.17
C THR A 277 -19.46 -5.84 -17.83
N SER A 278 -18.69 -6.53 -17.00
CA SER A 278 -19.07 -6.96 -15.66
C SER A 278 -19.10 -5.84 -14.61
N LEU A 279 -18.58 -4.65 -14.95
CA LEU A 279 -18.82 -3.41 -14.20
C LEU A 279 -20.03 -2.62 -14.73
N GLN A 280 -20.40 -2.86 -16.00
CA GLN A 280 -21.51 -2.18 -16.66
C GLN A 280 -22.84 -2.94 -16.47
N LEU A 281 -22.75 -4.24 -16.20
CA LEU A 281 -23.85 -5.18 -16.13
C LEU A 281 -23.62 -6.18 -15.00
N ASP A 282 -24.71 -6.65 -14.41
CA ASP A 282 -24.72 -7.79 -13.50
C ASP A 282 -26.04 -8.57 -13.68
N ARG A 283 -26.32 -9.49 -12.76
CA ARG A 283 -27.43 -10.42 -12.84
C ARG A 283 -28.79 -9.72 -12.85
N ALA A 284 -29.60 -10.10 -13.84
CA ALA A 284 -30.98 -9.68 -14.02
C ALA A 284 -31.17 -8.15 -14.00
N ASN A 285 -30.21 -7.41 -14.55
CA ASN A 285 -30.27 -5.97 -14.71
C ASN A 285 -31.19 -5.56 -15.86
N LEU A 286 -31.71 -4.33 -15.80
CA LEU A 286 -32.33 -3.67 -16.95
C LEU A 286 -31.25 -3.15 -17.90
N ALA A 287 -31.65 -2.85 -19.15
CA ALA A 287 -30.80 -2.12 -20.06
C ALA A 287 -30.40 -0.75 -19.48
N ALA A 288 -29.24 -0.22 -19.88
CA ALA A 288 -28.83 1.13 -19.50
C ALA A 288 -29.68 2.22 -20.20
N ASP A 289 -30.35 1.88 -21.30
CA ASP A 289 -31.24 2.77 -22.06
C ASP A 289 -32.70 2.28 -22.08
N THR A 290 -33.59 3.13 -22.55
CA THR A 290 -35.04 2.83 -22.63
C THR A 290 -35.44 2.08 -23.91
N ALA A 291 -34.52 1.84 -24.85
CA ALA A 291 -34.85 1.29 -26.16
C ALA A 291 -35.33 -0.18 -26.08
N GLN A 292 -34.89 -0.91 -25.05
CA GLN A 292 -35.28 -2.30 -24.79
C GLN A 292 -36.55 -2.44 -23.91
N GLY A 293 -37.10 -1.31 -23.46
CA GLY A 293 -38.30 -1.24 -22.62
C GLY A 293 -38.10 -1.74 -21.18
N THR A 294 -39.16 -1.63 -20.38
CA THR A 294 -39.21 -2.18 -19.02
C THR A 294 -39.68 -3.63 -19.06
N GLY A 295 -38.99 -4.54 -18.36
CA GLY A 295 -39.31 -5.98 -18.36
C GLY A 295 -38.47 -6.88 -19.30
N THR A 296 -37.43 -6.31 -19.91
CA THR A 296 -36.35 -7.06 -20.54
C THR A 296 -35.13 -7.02 -19.61
N PHE A 297 -34.63 -8.19 -19.23
CA PHE A 297 -33.55 -8.36 -18.27
C PHE A 297 -32.31 -8.95 -18.93
N PHE A 298 -31.15 -8.64 -18.37
CA PHE A 298 -29.83 -9.02 -18.86
C PHE A 298 -28.98 -9.53 -17.69
N SER A 299 -28.12 -10.51 -17.95
CA SER A 299 -27.07 -10.94 -17.01
C SER A 299 -25.76 -11.03 -17.73
N VAL A 300 -24.68 -10.71 -17.03
CA VAL A 300 -23.32 -10.84 -17.56
C VAL A 300 -22.73 -12.19 -17.17
N ASP A 301 -21.96 -12.77 -18.08
CA ASP A 301 -20.95 -13.78 -17.77
C ASP A 301 -19.59 -13.12 -17.97
N SER A 302 -18.90 -12.85 -16.86
CA SER A 302 -17.62 -12.15 -16.89
C SER A 302 -16.56 -12.97 -17.60
N GLY A 303 -15.77 -12.36 -18.47
CA GLY A 303 -14.60 -13.00 -19.08
C GLY A 303 -13.32 -12.26 -18.75
N GLY A 304 -12.80 -12.40 -17.52
CA GLY A 304 -11.49 -11.86 -17.11
C GLY A 304 -10.37 -12.87 -17.33
N ASP A 305 -9.12 -12.50 -17.04
CA ASP A 305 -7.95 -13.35 -17.34
C ASP A 305 -6.79 -13.05 -16.36
N THR A 306 -5.85 -13.97 -16.19
CA THR A 306 -4.62 -13.78 -15.40
C THR A 306 -3.40 -14.13 -16.23
N ILE A 307 -2.53 -13.14 -16.43
CA ILE A 307 -1.40 -13.26 -17.34
C ILE A 307 -0.06 -13.28 -16.63
N HIS A 308 0.79 -14.23 -17.02
CA HIS A 308 2.15 -14.36 -16.55
C HIS A 308 3.13 -13.58 -17.44
N VAL A 309 4.08 -12.89 -16.82
CA VAL A 309 5.11 -12.13 -17.50
C VAL A 309 6.47 -12.45 -16.87
N CYS A 310 7.27 -13.22 -17.59
CA CYS A 310 8.59 -13.64 -17.14
C CYS A 310 9.56 -12.46 -17.06
N ASN A 311 10.28 -12.34 -15.95
CA ASN A 311 11.40 -11.44 -15.79
C ASN A 311 12.69 -12.09 -16.31
N THR A 312 13.12 -11.67 -17.50
CA THR A 312 14.31 -12.20 -18.15
C THR A 312 15.46 -11.21 -18.08
N THR A 313 16.67 -11.65 -18.44
CA THR A 313 17.83 -10.74 -18.59
C THR A 313 17.58 -9.64 -19.64
N GLY A 314 16.66 -9.86 -20.59
CA GLY A 314 16.27 -8.89 -21.61
C GLY A 314 15.11 -7.96 -21.20
N GLY A 315 14.57 -8.10 -19.99
CA GLY A 315 13.37 -7.42 -19.52
C GLY A 315 12.18 -8.36 -19.39
N PHE A 316 11.00 -7.77 -19.21
CA PHE A 316 9.75 -8.49 -19.06
C PHE A 316 9.26 -9.05 -20.41
N VAL A 317 8.89 -10.32 -20.42
CA VAL A 317 8.40 -11.04 -21.59
C VAL A 317 7.08 -11.70 -21.23
N VAL A 318 6.02 -11.34 -21.94
CA VAL A 318 4.67 -11.91 -21.77
C VAL A 318 4.72 -13.40 -22.11
N GLU A 319 3.95 -14.21 -21.38
CA GLU A 319 3.75 -15.61 -21.72
C GLU A 319 3.40 -15.83 -23.20
N GLY A 320 3.77 -17.00 -23.70
CA GLY A 320 3.64 -17.34 -25.13
C GLY A 320 4.67 -16.65 -26.04
N ALA A 321 5.36 -15.59 -25.60
CA ALA A 321 6.43 -14.98 -26.36
C ALA A 321 7.79 -15.67 -26.11
N ALA A 322 8.72 -15.52 -27.06
CA ALA A 322 10.06 -16.11 -26.98
C ALA A 322 10.82 -15.61 -25.73
N GLY A 323 11.19 -16.53 -24.83
CA GLY A 323 11.80 -16.22 -23.53
C GLY A 323 10.84 -16.40 -22.34
N CYS A 324 9.54 -16.48 -22.60
CA CYS A 324 8.49 -16.84 -21.65
C CYS A 324 7.53 -17.87 -22.30
N VAL A 325 8.09 -18.86 -23.00
CA VAL A 325 7.31 -19.93 -23.63
C VAL A 325 7.07 -21.00 -22.58
N ILE A 326 6.13 -20.72 -21.69
CA ILE A 326 5.67 -21.67 -20.68
C ILE A 326 4.21 -21.95 -20.98
N ASP A 327 3.97 -23.10 -21.63
CA ASP A 327 2.64 -23.68 -21.77
C ASP A 327 2.53 -24.78 -20.71
N ASN A 328 1.78 -24.50 -19.64
CA ASN A 328 1.48 -25.50 -18.63
C ASN A 328 0.09 -26.11 -18.83
N ASP A 329 -0.68 -25.70 -19.85
CA ASP A 329 -1.92 -26.34 -20.31
C ASP A 329 -1.62 -27.69 -21.00
N THR A 330 -0.95 -28.55 -20.25
CA THR A 330 -0.61 -29.91 -20.64
C THR A 330 -1.79 -30.84 -20.43
N LYS A 331 -2.97 -30.49 -20.96
CA LYS A 331 -4.19 -31.30 -20.97
C LYS A 331 -4.74 -31.63 -19.58
N LEU A 332 -6.01 -31.30 -19.35
CA LEU A 332 -6.83 -32.19 -18.52
C LEU A 332 -6.87 -33.56 -19.22
N THR A 333 -6.16 -34.54 -18.67
CA THR A 333 -6.13 -35.90 -19.21
C THR A 333 -7.54 -36.52 -19.18
N GLY A 334 -8.28 -36.40 -20.28
CA GLY A 334 -9.63 -36.93 -20.40
C GLY A 334 -10.57 -36.11 -21.28
N ASP A 335 -10.32 -34.81 -21.42
CA ASP A 335 -11.15 -33.96 -22.26
C ASP A 335 -10.75 -34.07 -23.73
N THR A 336 -11.76 -34.32 -24.57
CA THR A 336 -11.60 -34.21 -26.02
C THR A 336 -11.58 -32.72 -26.33
N PRO A 337 -10.73 -32.21 -27.26
CA PRO A 337 -10.83 -30.82 -27.72
C PRO A 337 -12.27 -30.54 -28.14
N THR A 338 -12.97 -29.77 -27.32
CA THR A 338 -14.29 -29.24 -27.63
C THR A 338 -14.11 -27.75 -27.88
N THR A 339 -15.16 -27.06 -28.32
CA THR A 339 -15.15 -25.59 -28.42
C THR A 339 -14.98 -24.86 -27.07
N ARG A 340 -14.79 -25.60 -25.97
CA ARG A 340 -14.80 -25.13 -24.58
C ARG A 340 -13.43 -25.08 -23.92
N PHE A 341 -12.46 -25.83 -24.44
CA PHE A 341 -11.09 -25.84 -23.92
C PHE A 341 -10.10 -25.74 -25.07
N SER A 342 -9.17 -24.79 -25.03
CA SER A 342 -8.27 -24.49 -26.13
C SER A 342 -6.81 -24.47 -25.69
N VAL A 343 -6.01 -25.45 -26.09
CA VAL A 343 -4.54 -25.46 -25.84
C VAL A 343 -3.73 -24.35 -26.57
N THR A 344 -4.43 -23.39 -27.17
CA THR A 344 -3.88 -22.24 -27.87
C THR A 344 -4.60 -20.96 -27.48
N ASP A 345 -5.34 -20.96 -26.37
CA ASP A 345 -5.79 -19.73 -25.73
C ASP A 345 -4.58 -18.96 -25.17
N GLY A 346 -4.81 -17.74 -24.69
CA GLY A 346 -3.75 -16.87 -24.21
C GLY A 346 -2.97 -16.08 -25.29
N PRO A 347 -2.02 -15.25 -24.84
CA PRO A 347 -1.25 -14.36 -25.71
C PRO A 347 -0.47 -15.11 -26.80
N ASN A 348 -0.51 -14.60 -28.03
CA ASN A 348 0.16 -15.17 -29.22
C ASN A 348 -0.34 -16.58 -29.62
N GLY A 349 -1.45 -17.04 -29.03
CA GLY A 349 -2.03 -18.35 -29.28
C GLY A 349 -1.11 -19.51 -28.94
N GLN A 350 -0.35 -19.39 -27.85
CA GLN A 350 0.62 -20.39 -27.40
C GLN A 350 0.21 -21.12 -26.12
N GLY A 351 -1.04 -20.96 -25.66
CA GLY A 351 -1.54 -21.51 -24.41
C GLY A 351 -1.33 -20.55 -23.23
N GLU A 352 -2.06 -20.82 -22.15
CA GLU A 352 -2.01 -20.05 -20.91
C GLU A 352 -1.12 -20.69 -19.84
N PHE A 353 -0.43 -19.83 -19.09
CA PHE A 353 0.33 -20.19 -17.92
C PHE A 353 -0.59 -20.43 -16.74
N TYR A 354 -1.51 -19.50 -16.44
CA TYR A 354 -2.49 -19.63 -15.35
C TYR A 354 -3.77 -20.33 -15.83
N TYR A 355 -3.60 -21.57 -16.26
CA TYR A 355 -4.66 -22.42 -16.78
C TYR A 355 -5.54 -23.01 -15.67
N ASN A 356 -6.79 -23.36 -16.01
CA ASN A 356 -7.87 -23.80 -15.11
C ASN A 356 -8.61 -22.69 -14.34
N ASP A 357 -8.84 -21.56 -14.97
CA ASP A 357 -9.75 -20.51 -14.52
C ASP A 357 -11.20 -20.79 -14.96
N TYR A 358 -11.66 -21.99 -14.63
CA TYR A 358 -13.01 -22.44 -14.92
C TYR A 358 -13.79 -22.81 -13.67
N SER A 359 -15.11 -22.87 -13.82
CA SER A 359 -16.01 -23.20 -12.73
C SER A 359 -15.84 -24.63 -12.25
N SER A 360 -15.92 -24.83 -10.94
CA SER A 360 -15.80 -26.17 -10.33
C SER A 360 -16.93 -27.16 -10.70
N GLN A 361 -17.91 -26.71 -11.47
CA GLN A 361 -19.07 -27.49 -11.90
C GLN A 361 -18.95 -27.97 -13.33
N TYR A 362 -19.16 -29.27 -13.51
CA TYR A 362 -19.23 -29.91 -14.82
C TYR A 362 -20.69 -30.04 -15.28
N ASP A 363 -20.94 -29.78 -16.55
CA ASP A 363 -22.23 -29.98 -17.18
C ASP A 363 -22.53 -31.48 -17.46
N SER A 364 -23.70 -31.76 -18.03
CA SER A 364 -24.09 -33.14 -18.38
C SER A 364 -23.22 -33.80 -19.46
N LEU A 365 -22.35 -33.01 -20.11
CA LEU A 365 -21.39 -33.46 -21.13
C LEU A 365 -19.99 -33.65 -20.54
N GLY A 366 -19.79 -33.36 -19.25
CA GLY A 366 -18.56 -33.63 -18.52
C GLY A 366 -17.51 -32.53 -18.63
N GLY A 367 -17.85 -31.34 -19.12
CA GLY A 367 -16.95 -30.16 -19.19
C GLY A 367 -17.39 -29.03 -18.25
N ALA A 368 -16.49 -28.11 -17.91
CA ALA A 368 -16.82 -26.95 -17.08
C ALA A 368 -17.90 -26.06 -17.73
N ARG A 369 -18.74 -25.40 -16.91
CA ARG A 369 -19.83 -24.53 -17.40
C ARG A 369 -19.39 -23.10 -17.71
N HIS A 370 -18.45 -22.56 -16.95
CA HIS A 370 -17.92 -21.22 -17.18
C HIS A 370 -16.41 -21.35 -17.19
N VAL A 371 -15.76 -20.69 -18.13
CA VAL A 371 -14.30 -20.63 -18.30
C VAL A 371 -13.92 -19.15 -18.30
N GLU A 372 -12.65 -18.80 -18.14
CA GLU A 372 -12.21 -17.39 -18.11
C GLU A 372 -12.86 -16.61 -16.95
N ASN A 373 -13.09 -17.31 -15.83
CA ASN A 373 -13.93 -16.84 -14.74
C ASN A 373 -13.19 -15.97 -13.71
N ASN A 374 -11.94 -15.61 -13.99
CA ASN A 374 -11.15 -14.67 -13.21
C ASN A 374 -11.79 -13.27 -13.31
N LEU A 375 -11.65 -12.49 -12.24
CA LEU A 375 -12.25 -11.16 -12.10
C LEU A 375 -11.20 -10.03 -12.01
N GLY A 376 -9.90 -10.35 -12.13
CA GLY A 376 -8.86 -9.37 -12.43
C GLY A 376 -8.12 -8.74 -11.25
N SER A 377 -8.42 -9.11 -10.00
CA SER A 377 -7.55 -8.80 -8.85
C SER A 377 -6.56 -9.93 -8.64
N VAL A 378 -5.31 -9.59 -8.35
CA VAL A 378 -4.21 -10.54 -8.14
C VAL A 378 -3.34 -10.11 -6.95
N THR A 379 -3.02 -11.03 -6.05
CA THR A 379 -2.03 -10.76 -4.99
C THR A 379 -1.18 -12.00 -4.69
N VAL A 380 0.11 -11.80 -4.43
CA VAL A 380 1.07 -12.89 -4.16
C VAL A 380 1.37 -12.92 -2.68
N LEU A 381 1.12 -14.07 -2.04
CA LEU A 381 1.51 -14.26 -0.64
C LEU A 381 3.02 -14.53 -0.56
N PRO A 382 3.83 -13.63 0.02
CA PRO A 382 5.28 -13.81 0.05
C PRO A 382 5.68 -15.10 0.81
N GLY A 383 6.63 -15.86 0.26
CA GLY A 383 7.09 -17.12 0.83
C GLY A 383 6.22 -18.34 0.49
N SER A 384 5.05 -18.14 -0.13
CA SER A 384 4.12 -19.24 -0.44
C SER A 384 4.32 -19.86 -1.83
N ASN A 385 4.92 -19.12 -2.78
CA ASN A 385 4.85 -19.39 -4.22
C ASN A 385 3.42 -19.47 -4.78
N GLN A 386 2.46 -18.79 -4.16
CA GLN A 386 1.07 -18.79 -4.61
C GLN A 386 0.57 -17.38 -4.92
N VAL A 387 -0.23 -17.29 -5.97
CA VAL A 387 -1.02 -16.10 -6.31
C VAL A 387 -2.49 -16.39 -6.06
N LEU A 388 -3.16 -15.42 -5.43
CA LEU A 388 -4.59 -15.39 -5.20
C LEU A 388 -5.24 -14.51 -6.26
N VAL A 389 -6.33 -14.98 -6.85
CA VAL A 389 -7.05 -14.27 -7.92
C VAL A 389 -8.55 -14.27 -7.62
N THR A 390 -9.24 -13.13 -7.78
CA THR A 390 -10.72 -13.11 -7.68
C THR A 390 -11.35 -13.92 -8.82
N GLY A 391 -12.46 -14.61 -8.53
CA GLY A 391 -13.21 -15.37 -9.53
C GLY A 391 -14.67 -15.59 -9.15
N TYR A 392 -15.46 -16.13 -10.09
CA TYR A 392 -16.84 -16.55 -9.86
C TYR A 392 -17.07 -18.04 -10.15
N ASP A 393 -18.06 -18.65 -9.49
CA ASP A 393 -18.26 -20.11 -9.49
C ASP A 393 -17.02 -20.93 -9.09
N VAL A 394 -16.25 -20.33 -8.17
CA VAL A 394 -14.98 -20.91 -7.70
C VAL A 394 -15.22 -22.16 -6.85
N ILE A 395 -16.43 -22.35 -6.29
CA ILE A 395 -16.84 -23.59 -5.61
C ILE A 395 -18.18 -24.15 -6.14
N ILE A 396 -18.57 -25.34 -5.68
CA ILE A 396 -19.80 -26.03 -6.11
C ILE A 396 -21.04 -25.19 -5.78
N GLY A 397 -21.86 -24.92 -6.80
CA GLY A 397 -23.05 -24.06 -6.74
C GLY A 397 -22.92 -22.93 -7.76
N ASP A 398 -24.03 -22.46 -8.34
CA ASP A 398 -24.00 -21.31 -9.24
C ASP A 398 -24.06 -20.01 -8.42
N PHE A 399 -23.78 -18.87 -9.05
CA PHE A 399 -23.96 -17.53 -8.47
C PHE A 399 -23.13 -17.23 -7.22
N ASN A 400 -21.89 -17.75 -7.15
CA ASN A 400 -20.95 -17.40 -6.10
C ASN A 400 -19.72 -16.65 -6.61
N GLN A 401 -19.10 -15.87 -5.72
CA GLN A 401 -17.79 -15.26 -5.93
C GLN A 401 -16.84 -15.62 -4.81
N GLY A 402 -15.56 -15.64 -5.17
CA GLY A 402 -14.49 -16.01 -4.26
C GLY A 402 -13.15 -15.89 -4.94
N PHE A 403 -12.26 -16.83 -4.63
CA PHE A 403 -10.88 -16.75 -5.10
C PHE A 403 -10.32 -18.08 -5.59
N HIS A 404 -9.49 -18.01 -6.63
CA HIS A 404 -8.63 -19.07 -7.14
C HIS A 404 -7.22 -18.93 -6.57
N TRP A 405 -6.54 -20.06 -6.32
CA TRP A 405 -5.13 -20.10 -5.97
C TRP A 405 -4.35 -20.79 -7.07
N TYR A 406 -3.32 -20.12 -7.58
CA TYR A 406 -2.40 -20.70 -8.56
C TYR A 406 -0.98 -20.70 -8.01
N GLU A 407 -0.21 -21.73 -8.37
CA GLU A 407 1.23 -21.75 -8.10
C GLU A 407 1.93 -20.77 -9.06
N THR A 408 2.74 -19.85 -8.54
CA THR A 408 3.38 -18.80 -9.38
C THR A 408 4.43 -19.34 -10.35
N ARG A 409 4.94 -20.55 -10.13
CA ARG A 409 6.00 -21.17 -10.94
C ARG A 409 5.50 -22.10 -12.03
N THR A 410 4.34 -22.70 -11.82
CA THR A 410 3.76 -23.69 -12.73
C THR A 410 2.40 -23.26 -13.25
N GLY A 411 1.82 -22.18 -12.72
CA GLY A 411 0.48 -21.70 -13.03
C GLY A 411 -0.65 -22.69 -12.76
N THR A 412 -0.31 -23.90 -12.32
CA THR A 412 -1.25 -24.94 -11.90
C THR A 412 -2.10 -24.42 -10.76
N ASN A 413 -3.42 -24.58 -10.86
CA ASN A 413 -4.29 -24.62 -9.71
C ASN A 413 -4.16 -26.00 -9.05
N PRO A 414 -3.48 -26.14 -7.90
CA PRO A 414 -3.06 -27.45 -7.40
C PRO A 414 -4.22 -28.38 -6.99
N GLY A 415 -5.48 -27.91 -6.96
CA GLY A 415 -6.72 -28.70 -6.87
C GLY A 415 -6.91 -29.62 -5.65
N ALA A 416 -5.84 -29.93 -4.91
CA ALA A 416 -5.77 -30.93 -3.85
C ALA A 416 -5.51 -30.33 -2.46
N ARG A 417 -5.54 -29.00 -2.34
CA ARG A 417 -5.55 -28.29 -1.05
C ARG A 417 -6.67 -27.26 -1.04
N VAL A 418 -7.79 -27.61 -0.41
CA VAL A 418 -8.60 -26.85 0.59
C VAL A 418 -8.85 -25.32 0.45
N SER A 419 -8.37 -24.59 -0.56
CA SER A 419 -8.16 -23.13 -0.43
C SER A 419 -9.09 -22.19 -1.22
N GLN A 420 -10.05 -22.67 -2.01
CA GLN A 420 -11.05 -21.76 -2.63
C GLN A 420 -12.01 -21.26 -1.56
N TYR A 421 -12.05 -19.95 -1.35
CA TYR A 421 -12.88 -19.31 -0.34
C TYR A 421 -14.00 -18.52 -1.00
N GLN A 422 -15.23 -18.70 -0.50
CA GLN A 422 -16.42 -18.03 -1.00
C GLN A 422 -16.79 -16.87 -0.09
N LEU A 423 -16.95 -15.68 -0.68
CA LEU A 423 -17.39 -14.49 0.03
C LEU A 423 -18.91 -14.24 -0.14
N SER A 424 -19.51 -14.72 -1.22
CA SER A 424 -20.94 -14.53 -1.53
C SER A 424 -21.63 -15.82 -2.00
N VAL A 425 -22.85 -16.06 -1.53
CA VAL A 425 -23.72 -17.21 -1.86
C VAL A 425 -25.03 -16.73 -2.50
N GLU A 426 -25.63 -17.57 -3.35
CA GLU A 426 -26.96 -17.36 -3.93
C GLU A 426 -28.02 -17.06 -2.85
N GLY A 427 -28.88 -16.05 -3.08
CA GLY A 427 -29.94 -15.64 -2.16
C GLY A 427 -29.52 -14.63 -1.07
N ALA A 428 -28.23 -14.28 -0.98
CA ALA A 428 -27.75 -13.18 -0.14
C ALA A 428 -27.53 -11.92 -0.99
N ASN A 429 -28.58 -11.08 -1.14
CA ASN A 429 -28.53 -9.81 -1.89
C ASN A 429 -28.00 -9.97 -3.33
N ASP A 430 -28.79 -10.66 -4.16
CA ASP A 430 -28.58 -11.22 -5.51
C ASP A 430 -28.00 -10.33 -6.65
N VAL A 431 -27.39 -9.17 -6.36
CA VAL A 431 -27.05 -8.17 -7.39
C VAL A 431 -25.64 -8.28 -7.96
N ASN A 432 -24.71 -9.02 -7.33
CA ASN A 432 -23.31 -9.11 -7.77
C ASN A 432 -22.77 -10.55 -7.78
N THR A 433 -23.28 -11.39 -8.67
CA THR A 433 -23.01 -12.86 -8.60
C THR A 433 -22.15 -13.37 -9.75
N LYS A 434 -22.31 -12.81 -10.94
CA LYS A 434 -21.54 -13.13 -12.16
C LYS A 434 -20.84 -11.92 -12.76
N GLY A 435 -21.23 -10.71 -12.35
CA GLY A 435 -20.46 -9.50 -12.61
C GLY A 435 -19.35 -9.28 -11.58
N MET A 436 -18.83 -8.06 -11.52
CA MET A 436 -17.73 -7.69 -10.61
C MET A 436 -18.27 -7.32 -9.23
N GLY A 437 -18.32 -8.30 -8.31
CA GLY A 437 -18.78 -8.09 -6.93
C GLY A 437 -17.65 -7.99 -5.91
N LEU A 438 -16.52 -8.64 -6.18
CA LEU A 438 -15.29 -8.54 -5.39
C LEU A 438 -14.40 -7.46 -6.00
N GLY A 439 -13.95 -6.53 -5.17
CA GLY A 439 -12.94 -5.54 -5.53
C GLY A 439 -11.54 -6.13 -5.51
N ASP A 440 -10.56 -5.26 -5.34
CA ASP A 440 -9.16 -5.68 -5.22
C ASP A 440 -8.86 -6.40 -3.88
N ILE A 441 -7.78 -7.19 -3.85
CA ILE A 441 -7.33 -7.99 -2.71
C ILE A 441 -5.94 -7.52 -2.29
N GLU A 442 -5.83 -7.10 -1.03
CA GLU A 442 -4.54 -6.81 -0.41
C GLU A 442 -4.24 -7.77 0.75
N LEU A 443 -2.96 -8.06 0.95
CA LEU A 443 -2.48 -8.91 2.03
C LEU A 443 -2.12 -8.07 3.25
N LEU A 444 -2.88 -8.27 4.33
CA LEU A 444 -2.51 -7.75 5.63
C LEU A 444 -1.47 -8.68 6.27
N VAL A 445 -0.19 -8.33 6.10
CA VAL A 445 0.92 -8.95 6.84
C VAL A 445 1.28 -8.08 8.05
N ALA A 446 1.51 -8.72 9.19
CA ALA A 446 2.05 -8.00 10.35
C ALA A 446 3.45 -7.48 10.01
N ALA A 447 3.76 -6.25 10.43
CA ALA A 447 5.10 -5.70 10.32
C ALA A 447 6.13 -6.68 10.91
N ALA A 448 7.28 -6.80 10.25
CA ALA A 448 8.36 -7.63 10.77
C ALA A 448 8.79 -7.11 12.16
N PRO A 449 8.84 -7.97 13.20
CA PRO A 449 9.17 -7.53 14.55
C PRO A 449 10.60 -7.00 14.60
N ILE A 450 10.82 -5.99 15.44
CA ILE A 450 12.16 -5.46 15.72
C ILE A 450 12.64 -5.99 17.06
N GLU A 451 13.88 -6.42 17.14
CA GLU A 451 14.57 -6.77 18.39
C GLU A 451 15.53 -5.63 18.80
N ILE A 452 15.38 -5.14 20.03
CA ILE A 452 16.28 -4.13 20.62
C ILE A 452 16.89 -4.62 21.94
N GLY A 453 18.10 -4.18 22.24
CA GLY A 453 18.81 -4.49 23.48
C GLY A 453 20.28 -4.77 23.19
N ASN A 454 20.95 -5.51 24.08
CA ASN A 454 22.18 -6.27 23.85
C ASN A 454 22.75 -6.68 25.20
N ARG A 455 23.58 -5.87 25.87
CA ARG A 455 24.42 -6.32 26.99
C ARG A 455 24.50 -5.32 28.15
N VAL A 456 24.49 -5.87 29.37
CA VAL A 456 24.82 -5.17 30.62
C VAL A 456 26.11 -5.78 31.17
N TRP A 457 27.15 -4.98 31.44
CA TRP A 457 28.46 -5.53 31.81
C TRP A 457 29.13 -4.83 33.00
N ASP A 458 30.08 -5.55 33.61
CA ASP A 458 30.99 -5.06 34.65
C ASP A 458 32.18 -4.39 33.97
N ASP A 459 32.11 -3.06 33.87
CA ASP A 459 33.18 -2.22 33.39
C ASP A 459 34.25 -2.10 34.47
N LEU A 460 35.18 -3.06 34.45
CA LEU A 460 36.20 -3.25 35.47
C LEU A 460 37.15 -2.06 35.58
N ASN A 461 37.27 -1.28 34.50
CA ASN A 461 38.24 -0.21 34.41
C ASN A 461 37.58 1.19 34.41
N GLY A 462 36.26 1.27 34.29
CA GLY A 462 35.46 2.48 34.40
C GLY A 462 35.54 3.39 33.18
N ASN A 463 35.91 2.87 32.00
CA ASN A 463 36.05 3.67 30.78
C ASN A 463 34.78 3.76 29.92
N GLY A 464 33.76 2.94 30.22
CA GLY A 464 32.50 2.90 29.49
C GLY A 464 32.58 2.18 28.15
N ILE A 465 33.64 1.41 27.91
CA ILE A 465 33.88 0.64 26.69
C ILE A 465 33.94 -0.84 27.05
N GLN A 466 33.24 -1.68 26.31
CA GLN A 466 33.29 -3.13 26.47
C GLN A 466 34.66 -3.69 26.09
N ASP A 467 35.54 -3.90 27.06
CA ASP A 467 36.90 -4.40 26.84
C ASP A 467 37.01 -5.93 26.94
N PRO A 468 37.97 -6.55 26.22
CA PRO A 468 38.22 -7.99 26.35
C PRO A 468 38.51 -8.39 27.80
N GLY A 469 37.66 -9.28 28.34
CA GLY A 469 37.79 -9.81 29.70
C GLY A 469 36.86 -9.17 30.73
N GLU A 470 36.09 -8.15 30.34
CA GLU A 470 35.02 -7.59 31.16
C GLU A 470 33.78 -8.49 31.12
N PRO A 471 33.32 -9.02 32.27
CA PRO A 471 32.23 -9.97 32.31
C PRO A 471 30.86 -9.28 32.22
N GLY A 472 29.88 -9.96 31.65
CA GLY A 472 28.49 -9.52 31.72
C GLY A 472 27.87 -9.63 33.12
N LEU A 473 26.93 -8.75 33.41
CA LEU A 473 26.15 -8.74 34.64
C LEU A 473 24.81 -9.46 34.44
N ASN A 474 24.74 -10.71 34.87
CA ASN A 474 23.52 -11.52 34.86
C ASN A 474 22.60 -11.23 36.06
N GLY A 475 21.29 -11.45 35.89
CA GLY A 475 20.30 -11.28 36.96
C GLY A 475 19.86 -9.83 37.18
N VAL A 476 20.27 -8.90 36.32
CA VAL A 476 19.85 -7.50 36.33
C VAL A 476 18.50 -7.38 35.63
N THR A 477 17.50 -6.82 36.31
CA THR A 477 16.21 -6.50 35.69
C THR A 477 16.34 -5.25 34.82
N VAL A 478 16.01 -5.41 33.54
CA VAL A 478 15.92 -4.32 32.57
C VAL A 478 14.44 -4.07 32.27
N THR A 479 14.02 -2.82 32.28
CA THR A 479 12.62 -2.40 32.09
C THR A 479 12.49 -1.58 30.82
N LEU A 480 11.53 -1.93 29.96
CA LEU A 480 11.15 -1.19 28.77
C LEU A 480 9.82 -0.49 29.03
N GLU A 481 9.79 0.83 28.98
CA GLU A 481 8.54 1.60 28.93
C GLU A 481 8.01 1.62 27.50
N THR A 482 6.76 1.20 27.32
CA THR A 482 6.06 1.19 26.04
C THR A 482 4.85 2.13 26.09
N PRO A 483 4.26 2.50 24.93
CA PRO A 483 3.02 3.28 24.89
C PRO A 483 1.83 2.62 25.64
N THR A 484 1.88 1.31 25.86
CA THR A 484 0.78 0.53 26.49
C THR A 484 1.07 0.13 27.94
N GLY A 485 2.26 0.45 28.47
CA GLY A 485 2.71 0.08 29.81
C GLY A 485 4.17 -0.37 29.84
N ALA A 486 4.66 -0.83 31.00
CA ALA A 486 6.04 -1.30 31.15
C ALA A 486 6.15 -2.82 30.94
N ASN A 487 7.19 -3.24 30.22
CA ASN A 487 7.64 -4.63 30.10
C ASN A 487 9.02 -4.78 30.77
N SER A 488 9.44 -5.99 31.12
CA SER A 488 10.76 -6.22 31.72
C SER A 488 11.36 -7.57 31.35
N THR A 489 12.68 -7.61 31.26
CA THR A 489 13.47 -8.84 31.09
C THR A 489 14.58 -8.90 32.14
N VAL A 490 15.28 -10.03 32.23
CA VAL A 490 16.40 -10.22 33.15
C VAL A 490 17.63 -10.67 32.36
N THR A 491 18.74 -9.99 32.59
CA THR A 491 19.99 -10.28 31.88
C THR A 491 20.47 -11.70 32.13
N SER A 492 20.98 -12.36 31.10
CA SER A 492 21.47 -13.74 31.20
C SER A 492 22.60 -14.04 30.23
N GLY A 493 23.26 -15.19 30.41
CA GLY A 493 24.42 -15.58 29.59
C GLY A 493 25.65 -14.74 29.94
N ASP A 494 25.95 -13.73 29.13
CA ASP A 494 27.03 -12.77 29.36
C ASP A 494 26.45 -11.35 29.52
N GLY A 495 25.41 -11.23 30.34
CA GLY A 495 24.75 -9.95 30.61
C GLY A 495 23.70 -9.56 29.58
N ASN A 496 23.25 -10.50 28.73
CA ASN A 496 22.45 -10.16 27.56
C ASN A 496 20.97 -9.96 27.88
N TYR A 497 20.34 -8.99 27.20
CA TYR A 497 18.91 -8.69 27.29
C TYR A 497 18.36 -8.24 25.93
N TYR A 498 17.11 -8.58 25.66
CA TYR A 498 16.42 -8.22 24.41
C TYR A 498 14.92 -7.98 24.64
N PHE A 499 14.34 -7.11 23.83
CA PHE A 499 12.91 -6.85 23.72
C PHE A 499 12.45 -6.91 22.28
N ALA A 500 11.31 -7.57 22.04
CA ALA A 500 10.57 -7.41 20.78
C ALA A 500 9.73 -6.13 20.86
N VAL A 501 9.83 -5.30 19.82
CA VAL A 501 9.23 -3.97 19.76
C VAL A 501 8.65 -3.67 18.36
N GLU A 502 7.78 -2.67 18.30
CA GLU A 502 7.11 -2.22 17.09
C GLU A 502 7.97 -1.21 16.33
N PRO A 503 7.89 -1.14 14.98
CA PRO A 503 8.55 -0.13 14.18
C PRO A 503 8.08 1.29 14.51
N TYR A 504 8.92 2.27 14.16
CA TYR A 504 8.65 3.72 14.33
C TYR A 504 8.16 4.16 15.72
N THR A 505 8.48 3.40 16.77
CA THR A 505 7.96 3.62 18.12
C THR A 505 9.07 4.11 19.05
N PRO A 506 8.85 5.18 19.83
CA PRO A 506 9.80 5.62 20.84
C PRO A 506 9.71 4.73 22.09
N TYR A 507 10.88 4.32 22.59
CA TYR A 507 11.03 3.47 23.77
C TYR A 507 12.03 4.06 24.77
N THR A 508 11.77 3.78 26.04
CA THR A 508 12.69 4.09 27.14
C THR A 508 13.10 2.78 27.83
N ILE A 509 14.39 2.50 27.88
CA ILE A 509 14.96 1.34 28.58
C ILE A 509 15.61 1.83 29.86
N THR A 510 15.27 1.23 30.99
CA THR A 510 15.82 1.59 32.30
C THR A 510 16.34 0.38 33.06
N ILE A 511 17.35 0.62 33.89
CA ILE A 511 17.84 -0.34 34.87
C ILE A 511 17.73 0.30 36.24
N GLY A 512 17.16 -0.43 37.19
CA GLY A 512 17.09 0.00 38.60
C GLY A 512 18.48 0.00 39.27
N THR A 513 18.50 0.06 40.60
CA THR A 513 19.77 -0.04 41.33
C THR A 513 20.39 -1.43 41.19
N VAL A 514 21.60 -1.50 40.65
CA VAL A 514 22.44 -2.72 40.65
C VAL A 514 23.30 -2.72 41.92
N ALA A 515 23.07 -3.69 42.81
CA ALA A 515 23.70 -3.70 44.13
C ALA A 515 25.23 -3.81 44.04
N GLY A 516 25.94 -2.83 44.62
CA GLY A 516 27.41 -2.80 44.59
C GLY A 516 28.01 -2.17 43.34
N TYR A 517 27.18 -1.60 42.46
CA TYR A 517 27.60 -0.99 41.20
C TYR A 517 27.09 0.45 41.08
N GLN A 518 27.78 1.25 40.25
CA GLN A 518 27.35 2.55 39.75
C GLN A 518 27.35 2.49 38.22
N LEU A 519 26.43 3.19 37.56
CA LEU A 519 26.49 3.31 36.10
C LEU A 519 27.83 3.94 35.72
N THR A 520 28.56 3.31 34.81
CA THR A 520 29.66 4.00 34.16
C THR A 520 29.06 5.03 33.22
N VAL A 521 29.30 6.31 33.51
CA VAL A 521 28.97 7.39 32.59
C VAL A 521 30.13 7.49 31.59
N PRO A 522 29.86 7.51 30.27
CA PRO A 522 30.91 7.57 29.25
C PRO A 522 31.90 8.69 29.53
N ASN A 523 33.20 8.35 29.61
CA ASN A 523 34.25 9.36 29.58
C ASN A 523 34.48 9.73 28.11
N ALA A 524 33.97 10.89 27.69
CA ALA A 524 34.13 11.38 26.31
C ALA A 524 35.59 11.42 25.82
N ALA A 525 36.58 11.52 26.73
CA ALA A 525 38.00 11.48 26.39
C ALA A 525 38.57 10.07 26.18
N ALA A 526 37.91 9.01 26.66
CA ALA A 526 38.33 7.62 26.44
C ALA A 526 37.90 7.08 25.05
N LEU A 527 36.93 7.75 24.42
CA LEU A 527 36.39 7.44 23.08
C LEU A 527 37.32 7.89 21.93
N ASP A 528 38.41 8.61 22.21
CA ASP A 528 39.27 9.23 21.19
C ASP A 528 40.29 8.29 20.52
N ALA A 529 40.53 7.10 21.08
CA ALA A 529 41.66 6.26 20.67
C ALA A 529 41.44 5.50 19.35
N SER A 530 40.21 5.52 18.80
CA SER A 530 39.83 4.73 17.61
C SER A 530 38.97 5.44 16.57
N ASN A 531 38.68 6.73 16.73
CA ASN A 531 37.72 7.45 15.86
C ASN A 531 36.26 6.90 15.93
N LEU A 532 35.89 6.23 17.04
CA LEU A 532 34.51 5.84 17.36
C LEU A 532 33.92 6.89 18.32
N THR A 533 33.48 8.02 17.77
CA THR A 533 33.20 9.25 18.54
C THR A 533 31.72 9.48 18.85
N SER A 534 30.92 8.46 19.10
CA SER A 534 29.51 8.70 19.39
C SER A 534 29.00 7.74 20.46
N ASN A 535 28.63 8.26 21.63
CA ASN A 535 27.73 7.63 22.61
C ASN A 535 26.31 7.61 22.04
N HIS A 536 26.15 7.01 20.87
CA HIS A 536 24.97 7.14 20.04
C HIS A 536 24.46 5.76 19.71
N ALA A 537 23.33 5.46 20.32
CA ALA A 537 22.51 4.24 20.28
C ALA A 537 22.26 3.58 18.92
N ILE A 538 22.81 4.10 17.82
CA ILE A 538 22.60 3.66 16.44
C ILE A 538 23.92 3.41 15.69
N SER A 539 25.05 3.97 16.13
CA SER A 539 26.29 4.00 15.33
C SER A 539 27.51 3.33 15.95
N ASP A 540 27.44 2.86 17.19
CA ASP A 540 28.50 2.08 17.81
C ASP A 540 28.00 0.71 18.32
N THR A 541 28.93 -0.13 18.76
CA THR A 541 28.68 -1.55 19.13
C THR A 541 29.33 -1.93 20.45
N ARG A 542 29.93 -0.98 21.16
CA ARG A 542 30.91 -1.29 22.22
C ARG A 542 30.95 -0.29 23.36
N ASP A 543 30.20 0.81 23.34
CA ASP A 543 30.15 1.70 24.49
C ASP A 543 28.89 1.48 25.35
N SER A 544 28.63 2.39 26.29
CA SER A 544 27.46 2.35 27.17
C SER A 544 26.56 3.53 26.84
N ASP A 545 25.42 3.29 26.22
CA ASP A 545 24.51 4.36 25.76
C ASP A 545 23.77 5.07 26.90
N ALA A 546 23.73 4.44 28.08
CA ALA A 546 22.87 4.86 29.16
C ALA A 546 23.31 6.18 29.81
N LEU A 547 22.33 7.05 30.06
CA LEU A 547 22.47 8.29 30.83
C LEU A 547 21.69 8.22 32.13
N LEU A 548 22.12 8.98 33.15
CA LEU A 548 21.35 9.12 34.38
C LEU A 548 20.24 10.16 34.21
N VAL A 549 18.99 9.70 34.12
CA VAL A 549 17.79 10.55 34.17
C VAL A 549 17.17 10.38 35.55
N ASN A 550 17.14 11.45 36.36
CA ASN A 550 16.66 11.39 37.75
C ASN A 550 17.33 10.27 38.60
N ASN A 551 18.63 10.06 38.39
CA ASN A 551 19.43 9.02 39.04
C ASN A 551 19.03 7.57 38.68
N VAL A 552 18.37 7.39 37.52
CA VAL A 552 18.04 6.10 36.93
C VAL A 552 18.80 5.96 35.59
N PRO A 553 19.63 4.93 35.42
CA PRO A 553 20.20 4.55 34.12
C PRO A 553 19.12 4.39 33.06
N THR A 554 19.20 5.18 32.00
CA THR A 554 18.15 5.33 30.99
C THR A 554 18.74 5.43 29.58
N ILE A 555 18.19 4.66 28.64
CA ILE A 555 18.41 4.77 27.20
C ILE A 555 17.08 5.16 26.56
N THR A 556 17.08 6.15 25.67
CA THR A 556 15.92 6.50 24.84
C THR A 556 16.23 6.16 23.39
N TYR A 557 15.36 5.39 22.74
CA TYR A 557 15.56 4.94 21.36
C TYR A 557 14.24 4.94 20.59
N THR A 558 14.26 5.41 19.34
CA THR A 558 13.13 5.28 18.41
C THR A 558 13.52 4.27 17.34
N THR A 559 12.73 3.21 17.22
CA THR A 559 12.94 2.16 16.21
C THR A 559 12.74 2.69 14.79
N GLY A 560 13.42 2.08 13.82
CA GLY A 560 13.26 2.37 12.39
C GLY A 560 12.26 1.45 11.70
N ASP A 561 12.57 1.08 10.46
CA ASP A 561 11.72 0.27 9.58
C ASP A 561 11.51 -1.16 10.15
N PRO A 562 10.41 -1.85 9.79
CA PRO A 562 10.19 -3.23 10.19
C PRO A 562 11.41 -4.14 9.98
N GLY A 563 11.75 -4.95 10.99
CA GLY A 563 12.91 -5.84 10.99
C GLY A 563 14.29 -5.18 11.17
N GLN A 564 14.38 -3.86 11.34
CA GLN A 564 15.63 -3.16 11.69
C GLN A 564 16.00 -3.36 13.16
N ASN A 565 16.51 -4.56 13.48
CA ASN A 565 17.01 -4.87 14.81
C ASN A 565 18.15 -3.93 15.23
N ASN A 566 18.16 -3.52 16.49
CA ASN A 566 19.22 -2.71 17.06
C ASN A 566 19.82 -3.39 18.29
N HIS A 567 21.00 -3.98 18.10
CA HIS A 567 21.76 -4.66 19.15
C HIS A 567 22.93 -3.81 19.66
N GLY A 568 22.83 -2.49 19.61
CA GLY A 568 23.82 -1.57 20.15
C GLY A 568 23.49 -1.05 21.55
N LEU A 569 22.30 -1.33 22.09
CA LEU A 569 21.81 -0.67 23.31
C LEU A 569 22.39 -1.32 24.56
N ASP A 570 23.43 -0.73 25.13
CA ASP A 570 24.29 -1.34 26.14
C ASP A 570 24.40 -0.52 27.44
N PHE A 571 24.60 -1.21 28.58
CA PHE A 571 24.77 -0.57 29.90
C PHE A 571 26.06 -1.02 30.59
N GLY A 572 27.00 -0.11 30.78
CA GLY A 572 28.25 -0.35 31.52
C GLY A 572 28.10 0.02 32.99
N PHE A 573 28.52 -0.86 33.90
CA PHE A 573 28.50 -0.60 35.34
C PHE A 573 29.87 -0.87 35.98
N VAL A 574 30.32 0.04 36.84
CA VAL A 574 31.59 -0.07 37.55
C VAL A 574 31.37 -0.30 39.04
N GLN A 575 32.17 -1.18 39.65
CA GLN A 575 32.23 -1.30 41.12
C GLN A 575 33.03 -0.13 41.72
N PRO A 576 32.51 0.58 42.73
CA PRO A 576 33.28 1.58 43.43
C PRO A 576 34.47 0.93 44.16
N ALA A 577 35.66 1.51 44.02
CA ALA A 577 36.90 0.94 44.55
C ALA A 577 36.80 0.54 46.03
N SER A 578 37.22 -0.69 46.36
CA SER A 578 37.16 -1.25 47.71
C SER A 578 38.05 -0.45 48.68
N GLY A 579 37.47 0.52 49.39
CA GLY A 579 38.21 1.34 50.34
C GLY A 579 37.49 2.54 50.95
N GLN A 580 36.31 2.94 50.46
CA GLN A 580 35.52 3.97 51.14
C GLN A 580 34.43 3.36 52.00
N VAL A 581 34.71 3.32 53.31
CA VAL A 581 33.66 3.24 54.33
C VAL A 581 32.78 4.47 54.19
N ASP A 582 31.49 4.25 53.96
CA ASP A 582 30.45 5.27 54.00
C ASP A 582 30.30 5.77 55.46
N ILE A 583 31.16 6.72 55.85
CA ILE A 583 30.88 7.56 57.00
C ILE A 583 29.90 8.61 56.49
N LEU A 584 28.62 8.34 56.73
CA LEU A 584 27.50 9.28 56.78
C LEU A 584 27.92 10.73 56.45
N ASN A 585 28.09 11.02 55.15
CA ASN A 585 28.24 12.39 54.71
C ASN A 585 26.88 13.03 54.91
N ILE A 586 26.75 13.86 55.95
CA ILE A 586 25.80 14.97 55.91
C ILE A 586 26.16 15.72 54.63
N ALA A 587 25.39 15.45 53.57
CA ALA A 587 25.47 16.19 52.34
C ALA A 587 25.15 17.63 52.71
N ALA A 588 26.19 18.47 52.80
CA ALA A 588 26.05 19.78 52.23
C ALA A 588 25.71 19.51 50.76
N ALA A 589 24.42 19.51 50.44
CA ALA A 589 23.94 19.35 49.08
C ALA A 589 24.60 20.46 48.28
N VAL A 590 25.63 20.10 47.51
CA VAL A 590 26.07 20.92 46.39
C VAL A 590 24.93 20.80 45.41
N VAL A 591 23.96 21.71 45.51
CA VAL A 591 22.89 21.82 44.52
C VAL A 591 23.60 22.25 43.24
N PRO A 592 23.70 21.43 42.19
CA PRO A 592 24.30 21.88 40.95
C PRO A 592 23.45 23.03 40.39
N PRO A 593 24.05 24.03 39.71
CA PRO A 593 23.27 24.99 38.97
C PRO A 593 22.40 24.23 37.96
N SER A 594 21.11 24.56 37.93
CA SER A 594 20.15 23.98 37.00
C SER A 594 19.76 25.05 36.00
N ILE A 595 19.81 24.71 34.71
CA ILE A 595 19.44 25.61 33.62
C ILE A 595 18.39 24.95 32.75
N ALA A 596 17.46 25.75 32.25
CA ALA A 596 16.61 25.40 31.12
C ALA A 596 17.03 26.27 29.94
N ILE A 597 17.26 25.64 28.78
CA ILE A 597 17.60 26.33 27.55
C ILE A 597 16.43 26.13 26.59
N GLU A 598 15.94 27.23 26.03
CA GLU A 598 14.88 27.21 25.02
C GLU A 598 15.37 27.99 23.80
N LYS A 599 15.43 27.33 22.64
CA LYS A 599 15.71 27.97 21.35
C LYS A 599 14.39 28.14 20.61
N ARG A 600 14.06 29.38 20.27
CA ARG A 600 12.86 29.73 19.48
C ARG A 600 13.27 30.37 18.17
N LEU A 601 12.74 29.85 17.08
CA LEU A 601 12.79 30.55 15.79
C LEU A 601 11.86 31.77 15.86
N ASN A 602 12.41 32.95 15.57
CA ASN A 602 11.65 34.20 15.53
C ASN A 602 11.14 34.51 14.12
N THR A 603 11.81 33.99 13.09
CA THR A 603 11.41 34.18 11.69
C THR A 603 10.21 33.29 11.36
N MET A 604 9.12 33.89 10.86
CA MET A 604 7.92 33.17 10.46
C MET A 604 8.17 32.39 9.16
N ALA A 605 7.78 31.11 9.12
CA ALA A 605 7.91 30.27 7.93
C ALA A 605 6.84 30.61 6.86
N PRO A 606 7.11 30.39 5.55
CA PRO A 606 8.34 29.79 5.00
C PRO A 606 9.50 30.80 4.87
N ILE A 607 10.73 30.32 5.06
CA ILE A 607 11.97 31.09 4.91
C ILE A 607 12.54 30.80 3.53
N LEU A 608 12.87 31.85 2.75
CA LEU A 608 13.43 31.70 1.41
C LEU A 608 14.97 31.80 1.41
N PRO A 609 15.67 31.18 0.42
CA PRO A 609 17.12 31.30 0.30
C PRO A 609 17.58 32.76 0.20
N GLY A 610 18.48 33.16 1.09
CA GLY A 610 19.01 34.54 1.18
C GLY A 610 18.31 35.44 2.21
N GLU A 611 17.26 34.96 2.88
CA GLU A 611 16.62 35.67 3.99
C GLU A 611 17.34 35.44 5.33
N GLU A 612 17.33 36.45 6.20
CA GLU A 612 17.90 36.35 7.55
C GLU A 612 17.00 35.50 8.47
N VAL A 613 17.61 34.52 9.12
CA VAL A 613 16.94 33.65 10.08
C VAL A 613 17.36 34.03 11.49
N ASN A 614 16.39 34.49 12.28
CA ASN A 614 16.62 34.96 13.64
C ASN A 614 16.13 33.93 14.66
N PHE A 615 16.96 33.61 15.64
CA PHE A 615 16.60 32.76 16.77
C PHE A 615 16.78 33.51 18.08
N THR A 616 15.91 33.24 19.05
CA THR A 616 16.12 33.62 20.45
C THR A 616 16.53 32.38 21.22
N ILE A 617 17.68 32.43 21.91
CA ILE A 617 18.06 31.42 22.90
C ILE A 617 17.82 32.01 24.28
N ASN A 618 16.79 31.50 24.97
CA ASN A 618 16.50 31.85 26.35
C ASN A 618 17.18 30.86 27.29
N ILE A 619 18.12 31.36 28.09
CA ILE A 619 18.73 30.60 29.18
C ILE A 619 18.08 31.04 30.48
N THR A 620 17.39 30.12 31.14
CA THR A 620 16.77 30.36 32.45
C THR A 620 17.53 29.57 33.50
N ASN A 621 18.06 30.26 34.52
CA ASN A 621 18.53 29.59 35.73
C ASN A 621 17.32 29.07 36.51
N THR A 622 17.08 27.77 36.46
CA THR A 622 15.99 27.09 37.18
C THR A 622 16.42 26.58 38.56
N GLY A 623 17.71 26.72 38.88
CA GLY A 623 18.29 26.37 40.18
C GLY A 623 18.25 27.49 41.21
N SER A 624 18.65 27.15 42.43
CA SER A 624 18.73 28.07 43.57
C SER A 624 20.11 28.76 43.73
N ILE A 625 21.06 28.48 42.83
CA ILE A 625 22.42 29.04 42.84
C ILE A 625 22.59 30.04 41.71
N SER A 626 23.14 31.22 41.99
CA SER A 626 23.46 32.23 40.96
C SER A 626 24.58 31.74 40.03
N ILE A 627 24.30 31.75 38.72
CA ILE A 627 25.27 31.39 37.67
C ILE A 627 26.03 32.66 37.25
N THR A 628 27.35 32.61 37.26
CA THR A 628 28.22 33.75 36.92
C THR A 628 28.82 33.68 35.51
N SER A 629 28.94 32.47 34.94
CA SER A 629 29.40 32.22 33.57
C SER A 629 28.76 30.93 33.06
N LEU A 630 28.38 30.89 31.78
CA LEU A 630 27.81 29.70 31.15
C LEU A 630 28.27 29.61 29.69
N PRO A 631 29.09 28.61 29.33
CA PRO A 631 29.42 28.35 27.95
C PRO A 631 28.21 27.80 27.20
N LEU A 632 27.90 28.38 26.05
CA LEU A 632 26.85 27.91 25.14
C LEU A 632 27.46 27.68 23.76
N THR A 633 27.19 26.52 23.18
CA THR A 633 27.55 26.20 21.81
C THR A 633 26.27 25.94 21.04
N ASP A 634 26.06 26.67 19.95
CA ASP A 634 24.96 26.45 19.01
C ASP A 634 25.54 25.97 17.68
N THR A 635 25.06 24.83 17.17
CA THR A 635 25.52 24.25 15.91
C THR A 635 24.44 24.42 14.85
N TYR A 636 24.86 24.66 13.61
CA TYR A 636 23.97 24.81 12.46
C TYR A 636 24.64 24.24 11.21
N ASP A 637 23.84 23.79 10.25
CA ASP A 637 24.34 23.20 9.01
C ASP A 637 24.86 24.30 8.07
N LEU A 638 26.16 24.25 7.78
CA LEU A 638 26.86 25.20 6.91
C LEU A 638 26.46 25.10 5.43
N ASN A 639 25.78 24.03 5.03
CA ASN A 639 25.24 23.89 3.68
C ASN A 639 24.01 24.79 3.46
N TYR A 640 23.30 25.15 4.54
CA TYR A 640 22.02 25.87 4.46
C TYR A 640 22.06 27.24 5.15
N LEU A 641 22.94 27.43 6.13
CA LEU A 641 23.02 28.65 6.93
C LEU A 641 24.46 29.13 7.06
N THR A 642 24.65 30.43 7.10
CA THR A 642 25.92 31.08 7.47
C THR A 642 25.66 31.96 8.68
N PHE A 643 26.48 31.82 9.73
CA PHE A 643 26.38 32.71 10.88
C PHE A 643 26.63 34.16 10.48
N ASP A 644 25.76 35.04 10.95
CA ASP A 644 25.90 36.49 10.78
C ASP A 644 26.37 37.13 12.09
N THR A 645 25.49 37.22 13.09
CA THR A 645 25.78 37.91 14.36
C THR A 645 25.06 37.29 15.56
N VAL A 646 25.54 37.57 16.77
CA VAL A 646 24.85 37.31 18.05
C VAL A 646 24.61 38.64 18.77
N MET A 647 23.44 38.79 19.39
CA MET A 647 23.12 39.92 20.27
C MET A 647 22.73 39.43 21.66
N ASP A 648 23.39 39.96 22.70
CA ASP A 648 23.03 39.70 24.10
C ASP A 648 22.17 40.85 24.67
N ALA A 649 21.72 40.70 25.93
CA ALA A 649 20.88 41.69 26.61
C ALA A 649 21.58 43.03 26.94
N LEU A 650 22.90 43.16 26.70
CA LEU A 650 23.74 44.33 26.97
C LEU A 650 24.22 45.05 25.69
N GLY A 651 23.94 44.49 24.50
CA GLY A 651 24.24 45.08 23.19
C GLY A 651 25.11 44.17 22.31
N PRO A 652 25.51 44.60 21.11
CA PRO A 652 26.38 43.80 20.24
C PRO A 652 27.75 43.60 20.92
N ASN A 653 28.10 42.34 21.20
CA ASN A 653 29.37 41.96 21.79
C ASN A 653 30.33 41.47 20.68
N PRO A 654 31.39 42.23 20.34
CA PRO A 654 32.33 41.85 19.29
C PRO A 654 33.46 40.94 19.81
N ALA A 655 33.11 39.90 20.58
CA ALA A 655 34.05 38.86 20.98
C ALA A 655 34.01 37.70 19.97
N THR A 656 35.14 37.53 19.28
CA THR A 656 35.53 36.44 18.39
C THR A 656 35.22 35.06 18.99
N GLU A 657 34.69 34.12 18.21
CA GLU A 657 35.46 32.94 17.74
C GLU A 657 34.89 32.46 16.40
N ALA A 658 35.78 32.39 15.41
CA ALA A 658 35.61 31.58 14.21
C ALA A 658 36.43 30.31 14.45
N THR A 659 35.83 29.14 14.25
CA THR A 659 36.34 27.78 14.47
C THR A 659 35.98 27.11 15.81
N ASN A 660 35.95 25.79 15.75
CA ASN A 660 35.01 24.89 16.40
C ASN A 660 35.48 24.36 17.77
N ASP A 661 35.96 25.21 18.68
CA ASP A 661 36.31 24.82 20.06
C ASP A 661 36.43 26.01 21.05
N GLY A 662 35.33 26.46 21.67
CA GLY A 662 35.48 27.36 22.83
C GLY A 662 34.23 28.10 23.31
N SER A 663 33.78 27.71 24.51
CA SER A 663 32.94 28.42 25.49
C SER A 663 32.59 29.91 25.29
N ILE A 664 31.31 30.23 25.54
CA ILE A 664 30.82 31.57 25.97
C ILE A 664 31.19 31.86 27.44
#